data_AF-A0A940D0V4-F1
#
_entry.id   AF-A0A940D0V4-F1
#
_cell.length_a   1.000
_cell.length_b   1.000
_cell.length_c   1.000
_cell.angle_alpha   90.00
_cell.angle_beta   90.00
_cell.angle_gamma   90.00
#
_symmetry.space_group_name_H-M   'P 1'
#
loop_
_entity.id
_entity.type
_entity.pdbx_description
1 polymer ?
#
loop_
_entity_poly.entity_id
_entity_poly.type
_entity_poly.pdbx_seq_one_letter_code
_entity_poly.pdbx_strand_id
1 'polypeptide(L)'
;MREIGYIFFLFLFFLVFSNSLLAETSHFLIYSTRTYGDYLPESFLKIYLDNLKKKLSEEKVELEVKSFSRKEALNFLKVGSYSVIAEIKVITIKDNLSIEWKFHQFGKKEPRYFYVTGKRENMEALVNETFKLIKSFLEKKQIIEKIKIAGNLRIGEDVIFPHIKTKKGDIFDPEKLNEDLKSIYKMGYFENVEVKVDEGTKGVIVTFEVKENPSVKEVVFKGNEKIKTQDLLKIVDIEEGQIVTPKELDKAIENIKMYYEQSGFLGTQVSITTEKVPPAQIRLVFNIKEGKKKYIKRIEFIGNKAFSDKELKGYLSVSEKTVFSPVKKITQYIRAFIRPEPLAEPGVYNVAFLHRDLGKIETAYKNKGYIDVKIGEPVVEEEPDGVIIKIPIDEGPQYKVGSVKINQDLFPEKEVYKMIQTSPGKIFSLKTLKEDESILTHLFADYGYAYTKVDTKIDKDTKNRQVNIVFNINKGPVVYIGRIEIEGNTKTRDKVIRRELKVAEGWPYSASRLEKSEARLRRLGYFEEVKIEKEKGVKEEELNLKIKVKEMLTGSFAIGGGYSSYDKFVIMGDITERNFLGKGQRVTLSARLGAKTQRYAINFFEPYFRDSRYSLGWSLYNYEFVYDDFTKDSKGGAIKIGYSFTSELSGYIGYRYDDTKLEDLSEDVAQIILESKDINITSALQTGLIYDSRNRYFLPTKGWYHKLEMEYAGEYLGGESNFFKIVGEHQVYFPIFKLTGHITLGYGYITEGGAKKVPVYERFFLGGIRSVRGFKYGDISPTDPKTEDKIGGTRMFYLQTETIFPLLKNINLNGVVFFDMGNVWDLKTGFQSSDLRKSIGVGLRWLSPFGPLRIEWGYNIDRKPDEDSSNFNFQIGGEF
;
A
#
# COMPACT_ATOMS: atom_id res chain seq x y z
N MET A 1 -15.35 51.69 33.67
CA MET A 1 -16.75 51.24 33.92
C MET A 1 -16.85 49.71 34.05
N ARG A 2 -15.80 49.09 34.61
CA ARG A 2 -15.85 47.87 35.42
C ARG A 2 -15.68 48.37 36.86
N GLU A 3 -16.34 47.74 37.84
CA GLU A 3 -16.19 47.90 39.31
C GLU A 3 -17.37 48.39 40.16
N ILE A 4 -18.48 48.91 39.61
CA ILE A 4 -19.60 49.37 40.49
C ILE A 4 -20.82 48.42 40.48
N GLY A 5 -20.92 47.49 39.52
CA GLY A 5 -22.04 46.54 39.42
C GLY A 5 -21.92 45.28 40.28
N TYR A 6 -20.74 44.95 40.80
CA TYR A 6 -20.50 43.70 41.53
C TYR A 6 -20.74 43.82 43.05
N ILE A 7 -20.78 45.03 43.60
CA ILE A 7 -20.95 45.26 45.04
C ILE A 7 -22.44 45.27 45.46
N PHE A 8 -23.36 45.53 44.52
CA PHE A 8 -24.80 45.57 44.83
C PHE A 8 -25.49 44.19 44.77
N PHE A 9 -24.96 43.24 44.01
CA PHE A 9 -25.53 41.89 43.91
C PHE A 9 -25.01 40.92 44.99
N LEU A 10 -23.83 41.20 45.56
CA LEU A 10 -23.27 40.43 46.69
C LEU A 10 -23.92 40.80 48.05
N PHE A 11 -24.54 41.97 48.17
CA PHE A 11 -25.16 42.41 49.43
C PHE A 11 -26.59 41.87 49.62
N LEU A 12 -27.29 41.49 48.54
CA LEU A 12 -28.63 40.90 48.62
C LEU A 12 -28.63 39.37 48.79
N PHE A 13 -27.53 38.71 48.42
CA PHE A 13 -27.39 37.25 48.56
C PHE A 13 -26.92 36.82 49.96
N PHE A 14 -26.27 37.72 50.71
CA PHE A 14 -25.80 37.47 52.07
C PHE A 14 -26.87 37.65 53.16
N LEU A 15 -28.05 38.17 52.82
CA LEU A 15 -29.15 38.39 53.78
C LEU A 15 -30.19 37.25 53.84
N VAL A 16 -29.97 36.16 53.09
CA VAL A 16 -30.80 34.93 53.19
C VAL A 16 -29.98 33.71 53.65
N PHE A 17 -28.65 33.82 53.76
CA PHE A 17 -27.77 32.78 54.29
C PHE A 17 -27.04 33.24 55.56
N SER A 18 -27.82 33.64 56.57
CA SER A 18 -27.38 33.67 57.97
C SER A 18 -28.51 33.14 58.85
N ASN A 19 -28.68 31.82 58.85
CA ASN A 19 -29.31 31.08 59.93
C ASN A 19 -28.76 29.64 59.91
N SER A 20 -27.45 29.52 60.11
CA SER A 20 -26.92 28.32 60.75
C SER A 20 -27.17 28.45 62.24
N LEU A 21 -27.71 27.38 62.84
CA LEU A 21 -27.87 27.14 64.28
C LEU A 21 -29.06 27.81 64.95
N LEU A 22 -30.23 27.19 64.79
CA LEU A 22 -30.77 26.25 65.79
C LEU A 22 -31.52 25.18 64.99
N ALA A 23 -31.01 23.95 64.95
CA ALA A 23 -31.77 22.86 64.35
C ALA A 23 -32.91 22.52 65.31
N GLU A 24 -34.07 23.17 65.15
CA GLU A 24 -35.31 22.72 65.79
C GLU A 24 -35.54 21.27 65.37
N THR A 25 -35.53 20.37 66.34
CA THR A 25 -35.91 18.98 66.15
C THR A 25 -37.30 18.95 65.53
N SER A 26 -37.41 18.44 64.30
CA SER A 26 -38.70 18.34 63.64
C SER A 26 -39.46 17.15 64.23
N HIS A 27 -40.49 17.44 65.02
CA HIS A 27 -41.33 16.41 65.61
C HIS A 27 -42.32 15.89 64.57
N PHE A 28 -42.27 14.59 64.31
CA PHE A 28 -43.06 13.90 63.30
C PHE A 28 -43.96 12.86 63.96
N LEU A 29 -45.27 12.94 63.73
CA LEU A 29 -46.25 12.02 64.34
C LEU A 29 -46.90 11.10 63.32
N ILE A 30 -46.85 9.79 63.52
CA ILE A 30 -47.74 8.83 62.87
C ILE A 30 -48.95 8.61 63.76
N TYR A 31 -50.11 9.08 63.33
CA TYR A 31 -51.33 9.07 64.14
C TYR A 31 -52.29 7.91 63.86
N SER A 32 -52.17 7.30 62.67
CA SER A 32 -53.03 6.21 62.20
C SER A 32 -52.18 5.21 61.41
N THR A 33 -52.30 3.93 61.73
CA THR A 33 -51.70 2.82 60.99
C THR A 33 -52.76 1.79 60.67
N ARG A 34 -52.92 1.41 59.41
CA ARG A 34 -53.88 0.38 58.97
C ARG A 34 -53.19 -0.65 58.10
N THR A 35 -53.52 -1.92 58.29
CA THR A 35 -52.99 -3.03 57.48
C THR A 35 -54.14 -3.72 56.75
N TYR A 36 -53.96 -3.99 55.46
CA TYR A 36 -54.95 -4.62 54.58
C TYR A 36 -54.28 -5.72 53.76
N GLY A 37 -54.99 -6.83 53.49
CA GLY A 37 -54.48 -7.92 52.64
C GLY A 37 -54.10 -9.19 53.42
N ASP A 38 -53.17 -9.97 52.86
CA ASP A 38 -52.68 -11.23 53.44
C ASP A 38 -51.97 -11.02 54.80
N TYR A 39 -51.88 -12.08 55.63
CA TYR A 39 -51.35 -12.00 57.01
C TYR A 39 -49.94 -11.38 57.07
N LEU A 40 -49.83 -10.23 57.75
CA LEU A 40 -48.57 -9.56 58.08
C LEU A 40 -48.31 -9.75 59.58
N PRO A 41 -47.11 -10.21 60.00
CA PRO A 41 -46.78 -10.33 61.42
C PRO A 41 -46.97 -8.99 62.14
N GLU A 42 -47.58 -8.98 63.34
CA GLU A 42 -47.78 -7.75 64.13
C GLU A 42 -46.46 -7.01 64.41
N SER A 43 -45.34 -7.74 64.44
CA SER A 43 -44.00 -7.19 64.63
C SER A 43 -43.43 -6.47 63.39
N PHE A 44 -43.90 -6.73 62.17
CA PHE A 44 -43.30 -6.18 60.95
C PHE A 44 -43.35 -4.65 60.93
N LEU A 45 -44.54 -4.07 61.14
CA LEU A 45 -44.71 -2.62 61.11
C LEU A 45 -43.94 -1.95 62.25
N LYS A 46 -43.86 -2.61 63.41
CA LYS A 46 -43.05 -2.13 64.54
C LYS A 46 -41.57 -2.07 64.16
N ILE A 47 -41.00 -3.16 63.63
CA ILE A 47 -39.59 -3.22 63.20
C ILE A 47 -39.31 -2.20 62.08
N TYR A 48 -40.27 -2.00 61.16
CA TYR A 48 -40.16 -0.99 60.10
C TYR A 48 -40.06 0.42 60.65
N LEU A 49 -40.96 0.78 61.56
CA LEU A 49 -41.00 2.11 62.16
C LEU A 49 -39.83 2.34 63.10
N ASP A 50 -39.35 1.33 63.83
CA ASP A 50 -38.16 1.43 64.69
C ASP A 50 -36.89 1.66 63.87
N ASN A 51 -36.70 0.92 62.77
CA ASN A 51 -35.57 1.12 61.86
C ASN A 51 -35.62 2.49 61.17
N LEU A 52 -36.81 2.92 60.75
CA LEU A 52 -37.01 4.25 60.16
C LEU A 52 -36.76 5.37 61.19
N LYS A 53 -37.24 5.20 62.42
CA LYS A 53 -37.00 6.12 63.54
C LYS A 53 -35.51 6.28 63.80
N LYS A 54 -34.74 5.19 63.80
CA LYS A 54 -33.29 5.23 63.96
C LYS A 54 -32.63 6.08 62.86
N LYS A 55 -32.96 5.86 61.58
CA LYS A 55 -32.40 6.67 60.48
C LYS A 55 -32.83 8.13 60.51
N LEU A 56 -34.07 8.43 60.86
CA LEU A 56 -34.56 9.80 60.98
C LEU A 56 -33.94 10.56 62.16
N SER A 57 -33.61 9.86 63.25
CA SER A 57 -32.93 10.47 64.41
C SER A 57 -31.52 10.97 64.08
N GLU A 58 -30.81 10.30 63.16
CA GLU A 58 -29.49 10.74 62.66
C GLU A 58 -29.57 12.10 61.92
N GLU A 59 -30.75 12.47 61.42
CA GLU A 59 -31.04 13.73 60.71
C GLU A 59 -31.82 14.74 61.58
N LYS A 60 -31.84 14.56 62.92
CA LYS A 60 -32.57 15.41 63.88
C LYS A 60 -34.10 15.47 63.67
N VAL A 61 -34.69 14.40 63.12
CA VAL A 61 -36.14 14.23 62.98
C VAL A 61 -36.62 13.24 64.02
N GLU A 62 -37.49 13.68 64.93
CA GLU A 62 -38.02 12.82 65.98
C GLU A 62 -39.34 12.18 65.57
N LEU A 63 -39.33 10.86 65.34
CA LEU A 63 -40.51 10.09 64.95
C LEU A 63 -41.25 9.54 66.19
N GLU A 64 -42.50 9.96 66.37
CA GLU A 64 -43.45 9.40 67.33
C GLU A 64 -44.57 8.63 66.63
N VAL A 65 -44.99 7.51 67.24
CA VAL A 65 -46.13 6.71 66.79
C VAL A 65 -47.12 6.63 67.95
N LYS A 66 -48.26 7.31 67.82
CA LYS A 66 -49.32 7.36 68.85
C LYS A 66 -50.68 7.40 68.17
N SER A 67 -51.63 6.59 68.62
CA SER A 67 -52.97 6.57 68.01
C SER A 67 -53.79 7.78 68.47
N PHE A 68 -54.23 8.60 67.52
CA PHE A 68 -55.13 9.74 67.75
C PHE A 68 -56.25 9.77 66.71
N SER A 69 -57.38 10.41 67.02
CA SER A 69 -58.35 10.72 65.99
C SER A 69 -57.77 11.71 64.99
N ARG A 70 -58.22 11.65 63.72
CA ARG A 70 -57.76 12.60 62.68
C ARG A 70 -57.95 14.07 63.09
N LYS A 71 -59.01 14.37 63.85
CA LYS A 71 -59.32 15.73 64.33
C LYS A 71 -58.28 16.21 65.35
N GLU A 72 -57.86 15.34 66.27
CA GLU A 72 -56.81 15.64 67.26
C GLU A 72 -55.44 15.79 66.61
N ALA A 73 -55.07 14.88 65.69
CA ALA A 73 -53.79 14.92 65.00
C ALA A 73 -53.64 16.22 64.16
N LEU A 74 -54.70 16.61 63.45
CA LEU A 74 -54.73 17.90 62.72
C LEU A 74 -54.68 19.11 63.68
N ASN A 75 -55.20 18.99 64.90
CA ASN A 75 -55.07 20.04 65.89
C ASN A 75 -53.61 20.19 66.34
N PHE A 76 -52.87 19.10 66.56
CA PHE A 76 -51.45 19.19 66.90
C PHE A 76 -50.60 19.89 65.83
N LEU A 77 -50.94 19.73 64.54
CA LEU A 77 -50.33 20.54 63.48
C LEU A 77 -50.65 22.03 63.63
N LYS A 78 -51.88 22.38 64.01
CA LYS A 78 -52.33 23.78 64.15
C LYS A 78 -51.68 24.49 65.34
N VAL A 79 -51.49 23.78 66.45
CA VAL A 79 -50.85 24.33 67.66
C VAL A 79 -49.32 24.20 67.62
N GLY A 80 -48.75 23.64 66.55
CA GLY A 80 -47.30 23.54 66.33
C GLY A 80 -46.61 22.42 67.12
N SER A 81 -47.35 21.48 67.73
CA SER A 81 -46.77 20.39 68.53
C SER A 81 -46.07 19.32 67.67
N TYR A 82 -46.44 19.19 66.40
CA TYR A 82 -45.69 18.41 65.41
C TYR A 82 -45.57 19.22 64.12
N SER A 83 -44.43 19.10 63.45
CA SER A 83 -44.16 19.77 62.17
C SER A 83 -44.92 19.07 61.02
N VAL A 84 -45.10 17.75 61.16
CA VAL A 84 -45.76 16.89 60.16
C VAL A 84 -46.49 15.75 60.88
N ILE A 85 -47.69 15.41 60.40
CA ILE A 85 -48.39 14.19 60.83
C ILE A 85 -48.61 13.27 59.63
N ALA A 86 -48.60 11.96 59.86
CA ALA A 86 -48.85 10.97 58.82
C ALA A 86 -49.83 9.88 59.22
N GLU A 87 -50.53 9.39 58.20
CA GLU A 87 -51.26 8.13 58.22
C GLU A 87 -50.52 7.12 57.35
N ILE A 88 -50.40 5.89 57.84
CA ILE A 88 -49.75 4.78 57.14
C ILE A 88 -50.78 3.72 56.84
N LYS A 89 -50.78 3.26 55.59
CA LYS A 89 -51.57 2.13 55.14
C LYS A 89 -50.65 1.09 54.52
N VAL A 90 -50.58 -0.09 55.13
CA VAL A 90 -49.82 -1.23 54.60
C VAL A 90 -50.78 -2.15 53.85
N ILE A 91 -50.45 -2.47 52.60
CA ILE A 91 -51.22 -3.37 51.75
C ILE A 91 -50.33 -4.57 51.39
N THR A 92 -50.77 -5.78 51.67
CA THR A 92 -50.04 -7.03 51.41
C THR A 92 -50.76 -7.90 50.37
N ILE A 93 -50.00 -8.38 49.38
CA ILE A 93 -50.46 -9.36 48.38
C ILE A 93 -49.34 -10.38 48.20
N LYS A 94 -49.52 -11.59 48.73
CA LYS A 94 -48.50 -12.63 48.84
C LYS A 94 -47.23 -12.09 49.51
N ASP A 95 -46.07 -12.20 48.86
CA ASP A 95 -44.78 -11.74 49.39
C ASP A 95 -44.49 -10.25 49.14
N ASN A 96 -45.36 -9.57 48.37
CA ASN A 96 -45.21 -8.16 48.05
C ASN A 96 -46.03 -7.32 49.03
N LEU A 97 -45.44 -6.20 49.45
CA LEU A 97 -46.10 -5.21 50.27
C LEU A 97 -45.95 -3.81 49.67
N SER A 98 -46.97 -2.99 49.89
CA SER A 98 -46.98 -1.56 49.63
C SER A 98 -47.24 -0.82 50.93
N ILE A 99 -46.35 0.11 51.30
CA ILE A 99 -46.52 1.00 52.45
C ILE A 99 -46.88 2.37 51.89
N GLU A 100 -48.17 2.70 51.95
CA GLU A 100 -48.70 3.98 51.53
C GLU A 100 -48.64 4.95 52.71
N TRP A 101 -48.08 6.12 52.46
CA TRP A 101 -47.97 7.19 53.43
C TRP A 101 -48.76 8.42 52.97
N LYS A 102 -49.49 9.02 53.91
CA LYS A 102 -50.26 10.24 53.71
C LYS A 102 -49.84 11.30 54.72
N PHE A 103 -49.14 12.33 54.26
CA PHE A 103 -48.58 13.41 55.08
C PHE A 103 -49.47 14.63 55.08
N HIS A 104 -49.66 15.23 56.25
CA HIS A 104 -50.25 16.56 56.40
C HIS A 104 -49.22 17.46 57.07
N GLN A 105 -49.10 18.70 56.59
CA GLN A 105 -48.18 19.71 57.11
C GLN A 105 -48.94 21.03 57.33
N PHE A 106 -48.57 21.78 58.35
CA PHE A 106 -49.16 23.10 58.61
C PHE A 106 -49.00 24.03 57.40
N GLY A 107 -50.09 24.71 56.99
CA GLY A 107 -50.10 25.65 55.86
C GLY A 107 -50.33 25.04 54.46
N LYS A 108 -50.44 23.71 54.31
CA LYS A 108 -50.79 23.05 53.03
C LYS A 108 -52.22 22.51 53.06
N LYS A 109 -53.06 22.89 52.07
CA LYS A 109 -54.47 22.46 51.99
C LYS A 109 -54.64 20.98 51.63
N GLU A 110 -53.74 20.43 50.81
CA GLU A 110 -53.82 19.04 50.36
C GLU A 110 -52.71 18.18 50.98
N PRO A 111 -53.02 16.95 51.43
CA PRO A 111 -52.02 16.01 51.92
C PRO A 111 -51.15 15.50 50.77
N ARG A 112 -49.86 15.27 51.04
CA ARG A 112 -48.98 14.58 50.08
C ARG A 112 -49.00 13.08 50.31
N TYR A 113 -48.94 12.34 49.22
CA TYR A 113 -48.93 10.87 49.23
C TYR A 113 -47.64 10.36 48.61
N PHE A 114 -47.06 9.34 49.21
CA PHE A 114 -46.12 8.48 48.52
C PHE A 114 -46.33 7.03 48.96
N TYR A 115 -45.83 6.09 48.19
CA TYR A 115 -45.84 4.68 48.55
C TYR A 115 -44.45 4.09 48.35
N VAL A 116 -44.15 3.06 49.13
CA VAL A 116 -42.93 2.27 49.00
C VAL A 116 -43.34 0.82 48.83
N THR A 117 -42.93 0.20 47.73
CA THR A 117 -43.27 -1.18 47.39
C THR A 117 -42.05 -2.08 47.44
N GLY A 118 -42.19 -3.29 47.97
CA GLY A 118 -41.09 -4.24 47.98
C GLY A 118 -41.52 -5.61 48.50
N LYS A 119 -40.55 -6.53 48.58
CA LYS A 119 -40.77 -7.84 49.20
C LYS A 119 -40.64 -7.76 50.72
N ARG A 120 -41.43 -8.55 51.43
CA ARG A 120 -41.39 -8.65 52.90
C ARG A 120 -39.99 -8.91 53.48
N GLU A 121 -39.16 -9.65 52.76
CA GLU A 121 -37.81 -10.03 53.17
C GLU A 121 -36.79 -8.89 53.04
N ASN A 122 -37.05 -7.87 52.21
CA ASN A 122 -36.10 -6.80 51.93
C ASN A 122 -36.41 -5.52 52.74
N MET A 123 -36.36 -5.67 54.05
CA MET A 123 -36.70 -4.64 55.03
C MET A 123 -35.86 -3.37 54.88
N GLU A 124 -34.56 -3.55 54.67
CA GLU A 124 -33.61 -2.44 54.60
C GLU A 124 -33.86 -1.55 53.38
N ALA A 125 -34.18 -2.14 52.23
CA ALA A 125 -34.52 -1.38 51.03
C ALA A 125 -35.79 -0.53 51.24
N LEU A 126 -36.83 -1.12 51.86
CA LEU A 126 -38.08 -0.42 52.19
C LEU A 126 -37.82 0.77 53.13
N VAL A 127 -37.02 0.58 54.17
CA VAL A 127 -36.66 1.64 55.12
C VAL A 127 -35.83 2.73 54.44
N ASN A 128 -34.85 2.36 53.60
CA ASN A 128 -33.99 3.29 52.87
C ASN A 128 -34.76 4.17 51.90
N GLU A 129 -35.66 3.57 51.12
CA GLU A 129 -36.50 4.30 50.17
C GLU A 129 -37.47 5.24 50.89
N THR A 130 -38.09 4.76 51.97
CA THR A 130 -38.95 5.59 52.83
C THR A 130 -38.18 6.77 53.42
N PHE A 131 -36.98 6.52 53.97
CA PHE A 131 -36.13 7.56 54.53
C PHE A 131 -35.77 8.62 53.48
N LYS A 132 -35.38 8.22 52.27
CA LYS A 132 -35.09 9.16 51.17
C LYS A 132 -36.30 10.02 50.80
N LEU A 133 -37.49 9.44 50.74
CA LEU A 133 -38.73 10.17 50.42
C LEU A 133 -39.13 11.14 51.54
N ILE A 134 -39.02 10.73 52.80
CA ILE A 134 -39.27 11.62 53.96
C ILE A 134 -38.24 12.75 53.99
N LYS A 135 -36.95 12.45 53.75
CA LYS A 135 -35.89 13.47 53.69
C LYS A 135 -36.13 14.46 52.54
N SER A 136 -36.43 13.97 51.34
CA SER A 136 -36.79 14.84 50.20
C SER A 136 -38.01 15.71 50.51
N PHE A 137 -39.01 15.16 51.21
CA PHE A 137 -40.19 15.89 51.64
C PHE A 137 -39.87 16.99 52.65
N LEU A 138 -39.03 16.70 53.65
CA LEU A 138 -38.64 17.66 54.69
C LEU A 138 -37.69 18.75 54.19
N GLU A 139 -36.77 18.42 53.27
CA GLU A 139 -35.75 19.35 52.76
C GLU A 139 -36.22 20.23 51.59
N LYS A 140 -37.48 20.10 51.12
CA LYS A 140 -38.01 20.78 49.92
C LYS A 140 -37.17 20.62 48.64
N LYS A 141 -36.41 19.53 48.51
CA LYS A 141 -35.58 19.28 47.32
C LYS A 141 -36.38 18.58 46.22
N GLN A 142 -36.44 19.18 45.03
CA GLN A 142 -37.10 18.61 43.86
C GLN A 142 -36.29 17.41 43.32
N ILE A 143 -36.97 16.36 42.89
CA ILE A 143 -36.37 15.18 42.26
C ILE A 143 -36.57 15.22 40.75
N ILE A 144 -35.69 14.58 39.99
CA ILE A 144 -35.80 14.51 38.53
C ILE A 144 -36.77 13.39 38.15
N GLU A 145 -37.95 13.77 37.67
CA GLU A 145 -39.01 12.85 37.29
C GLU A 145 -38.73 12.19 35.94
N LYS A 146 -38.24 12.98 34.97
CA LYS A 146 -37.95 12.54 33.61
C LYS A 146 -36.94 13.47 32.95
N ILE A 147 -36.11 12.89 32.09
CA ILE A 147 -35.21 13.63 31.18
C ILE A 147 -35.74 13.45 29.76
N LYS A 148 -35.79 14.53 28.99
CA LYS A 148 -36.19 14.54 27.58
C LYS A 148 -35.12 15.26 26.76
N ILE A 149 -35.03 14.89 25.50
CA ILE A 149 -34.27 15.63 24.48
C ILE A 149 -35.30 16.14 23.48
N ALA A 150 -35.12 17.38 23.03
CA ALA A 150 -36.00 17.99 22.04
C ALA A 150 -35.18 18.80 21.04
N GLY A 151 -35.63 18.86 19.78
CA GLY A 151 -34.97 19.62 18.72
C GLY A 151 -33.86 18.86 17.97
N ASN A 152 -33.52 17.64 18.39
CA ASN A 152 -32.72 16.72 17.58
C ASN A 152 -33.56 16.21 16.39
N LEU A 153 -32.96 16.23 15.21
CA LEU A 153 -33.57 15.85 13.94
C LEU A 153 -32.89 14.61 13.35
N ARG A 154 -31.55 14.58 13.39
CA ARG A 154 -30.74 13.48 12.83
C ARG A 154 -29.94 12.75 13.89
N ILE A 155 -29.52 13.44 14.95
CA ILE A 155 -28.76 12.82 16.03
C ILE A 155 -29.74 12.08 16.93
N GLY A 156 -29.60 10.75 16.98
CA GLY A 156 -30.41 9.89 17.82
C GLY A 156 -30.23 10.23 19.30
N GLU A 157 -31.30 10.09 20.09
CA GLU A 157 -31.24 10.29 21.53
C GLU A 157 -30.24 9.34 22.21
N ASP A 158 -30.03 8.16 21.64
CA ASP A 158 -29.05 7.15 22.07
C ASP A 158 -27.60 7.61 21.99
N VAL A 159 -27.30 8.59 21.12
CA VAL A 159 -25.96 9.22 21.03
C VAL A 159 -25.79 10.31 22.10
N ILE A 160 -26.88 10.96 22.50
CA ILE A 160 -26.86 12.11 23.41
C ILE A 160 -26.93 11.66 24.88
N PHE A 161 -27.80 10.69 25.19
CA PHE A 161 -28.00 10.21 26.57
C PHE A 161 -26.73 9.74 27.30
N PRO A 162 -25.76 9.04 26.68
CA PRO A 162 -24.51 8.65 27.33
C PRO A 162 -23.67 9.82 27.85
N HIS A 163 -23.87 11.02 27.30
CA HIS A 163 -23.18 12.24 27.71
C HIS A 163 -23.87 13.00 28.85
N ILE A 164 -25.04 12.52 29.31
CA ILE A 164 -25.82 13.09 30.41
C ILE A 164 -25.60 12.23 31.66
N LYS A 165 -24.94 12.80 32.69
CA LYS A 165 -24.70 12.13 33.97
C LYS A 165 -25.93 12.15 34.88
N THR A 166 -26.83 13.11 34.68
CA THR A 166 -28.07 13.25 35.42
C THR A 166 -29.05 12.12 35.07
N LYS A 167 -29.69 11.52 36.07
CA LYS A 167 -30.60 10.38 35.90
C LYS A 167 -31.96 10.65 36.52
N LYS A 168 -32.97 9.93 36.02
CA LYS A 168 -34.29 9.88 36.66
C LYS A 168 -34.15 9.40 38.11
N GLY A 169 -34.75 10.11 39.05
CA GLY A 169 -34.68 9.87 40.48
C GLY A 169 -33.54 10.60 41.21
N ASP A 170 -32.63 11.26 40.48
CA ASP A 170 -31.61 12.13 41.09
C ASP A 170 -32.27 13.35 41.75
N ILE A 171 -31.57 13.92 42.74
CA ILE A 171 -31.92 15.24 43.30
C ILE A 171 -31.62 16.29 42.22
N PHE A 172 -32.53 17.24 42.04
CA PHE A 172 -32.33 18.35 41.11
C PHE A 172 -31.14 19.19 41.55
N ASP A 173 -30.12 19.24 40.68
CA ASP A 173 -28.86 19.95 40.89
C ASP A 173 -28.51 20.77 39.64
N PRO A 174 -28.62 22.11 39.71
CA PRO A 174 -28.29 23.01 38.60
C PRO A 174 -26.83 22.91 38.13
N GLU A 175 -25.87 22.62 39.02
CA GLU A 175 -24.45 22.54 38.64
C GLU A 175 -24.21 21.29 37.78
N LYS A 176 -24.80 20.16 38.20
CA LYS A 176 -24.76 18.91 37.44
C LYS A 176 -25.43 19.03 36.07
N LEU A 177 -26.56 19.75 35.99
CA LEU A 177 -27.22 20.02 34.70
C LEU A 177 -26.38 20.90 33.77
N ASN A 178 -25.65 21.87 34.32
CA ASN A 178 -24.72 22.69 33.54
C ASN A 178 -23.50 21.89 33.03
N GLU A 179 -23.01 20.92 33.81
CA GLU A 179 -22.00 19.98 33.31
C GLU A 179 -22.52 19.14 32.15
N ASP A 180 -23.75 18.62 32.26
CA ASP A 180 -24.38 17.83 31.21
C ASP A 180 -24.63 18.66 29.95
N LEU A 181 -25.10 19.90 30.08
CA LEU A 181 -25.21 20.86 28.97
C LEU A 181 -23.85 21.05 28.26
N LYS A 182 -22.79 21.33 29.03
CA LYS A 182 -21.43 21.49 28.48
C LYS A 182 -20.92 20.21 27.82
N SER A 183 -21.28 19.04 28.36
CA SER A 183 -20.93 17.73 27.79
C SER A 183 -21.58 17.53 26.42
N ILE A 184 -22.88 17.84 26.30
CA ILE A 184 -23.62 17.79 25.04
C ILE A 184 -23.06 18.79 24.03
N TYR A 185 -22.79 20.03 24.44
CA TYR A 185 -22.22 21.06 23.56
C TYR A 185 -20.84 20.67 23.02
N LYS A 186 -20.00 20.05 23.87
CA LYS A 186 -18.67 19.55 23.49
C LYS A 186 -18.69 18.41 22.46
N MET A 187 -19.84 17.78 22.22
CA MET A 187 -19.97 16.78 21.16
C MET A 187 -19.81 17.40 19.76
N GLY A 188 -19.96 18.72 19.61
CA GLY A 188 -19.79 19.45 18.35
C GLY A 188 -20.97 19.32 17.36
N TYR A 189 -21.96 18.49 17.68
CA TYR A 189 -23.14 18.27 16.84
C TYR A 189 -24.20 19.38 16.91
N PHE A 190 -24.11 20.30 17.87
CA PHE A 190 -25.18 21.26 18.14
C PHE A 190 -24.67 22.71 18.12
N GLU A 191 -25.42 23.58 17.44
CA GLU A 191 -25.22 25.03 17.39
C GLU A 191 -25.55 25.66 18.75
N ASN A 192 -26.61 25.17 19.38
CA ASN A 192 -27.09 25.63 20.68
C ASN A 192 -27.65 24.45 21.50
N VAL A 193 -27.46 24.51 22.82
CA VAL A 193 -28.00 23.56 23.79
C VAL A 193 -28.56 24.34 24.96
N GLU A 194 -29.85 24.23 25.20
CA GLU A 194 -30.56 24.86 26.30
C GLU A 194 -31.17 23.81 27.21
N VAL A 195 -31.32 24.14 28.49
CA VAL A 195 -31.97 23.28 29.48
C VAL A 195 -33.23 23.96 29.96
N LYS A 196 -34.39 23.34 29.69
CA LYS A 196 -35.68 23.74 30.24
C LYS A 196 -36.08 22.80 31.36
N VAL A 197 -36.65 23.38 32.42
CA VAL A 197 -37.09 22.65 33.61
C VAL A 197 -38.55 22.96 33.83
N ASP A 198 -39.40 21.96 33.64
CA ASP A 198 -40.85 22.05 33.82
C ASP A 198 -41.29 21.33 35.10
N GLU A 199 -42.36 21.81 35.73
CA GLU A 199 -42.95 21.12 36.90
C GLU A 199 -43.65 19.82 36.47
N GLY A 200 -43.30 18.72 37.14
CA GLY A 200 -43.92 17.41 36.99
C GLY A 200 -44.86 17.07 38.15
N THR A 201 -45.50 15.91 38.07
CA THR A 201 -46.43 15.42 39.11
C THR A 201 -45.73 14.94 40.38
N LYS A 202 -44.47 14.50 40.25
CA LYS A 202 -43.65 13.93 41.33
C LYS A 202 -42.32 14.66 41.53
N GLY A 203 -41.94 15.54 40.61
CA GLY A 203 -40.67 16.23 40.60
C GLY A 203 -40.57 17.26 39.48
N VAL A 204 -39.41 17.39 38.85
CA VAL A 204 -39.18 18.23 37.67
C VAL A 204 -38.87 17.40 36.44
N ILE A 205 -39.32 17.87 35.27
CA ILE A 205 -38.98 17.31 33.97
C ILE A 205 -37.89 18.19 33.36
N VAL A 206 -36.72 17.61 33.13
CA VAL A 206 -35.59 18.30 32.50
C VAL A 206 -35.59 18.00 31.01
N THR A 207 -35.71 19.03 30.18
CA THR A 207 -35.64 18.92 28.72
C THR A 207 -34.39 19.61 28.21
N PHE A 208 -33.49 18.86 27.56
CA PHE A 208 -32.38 19.41 26.80
C PHE A 208 -32.88 19.75 25.40
N GLU A 209 -33.06 21.05 25.14
CA GLU A 209 -33.41 21.56 23.81
C GLU A 209 -32.11 21.79 23.02
N VAL A 210 -31.96 21.05 21.92
CA VAL A 210 -30.78 21.12 21.07
C VAL A 210 -31.15 21.65 19.70
N LYS A 211 -30.26 22.46 19.12
CA LYS A 211 -30.32 22.88 17.72
C LYS A 211 -29.11 22.30 17.01
N GLU A 212 -29.32 21.33 16.12
CA GLU A 212 -28.23 20.66 15.40
C GLU A 212 -27.43 21.64 14.51
N ASN A 213 -26.10 21.50 14.54
CA ASN A 213 -25.22 22.13 13.57
C ASN A 213 -25.52 21.55 12.18
N PRO A 214 -25.61 22.37 11.13
CA PRO A 214 -25.85 21.87 9.81
C PRO A 214 -24.66 21.03 9.32
N SER A 215 -24.95 19.84 8.79
CA SER A 215 -23.94 19.00 8.14
C SER A 215 -23.93 19.19 6.63
N VAL A 216 -22.80 18.90 6.00
CA VAL A 216 -22.63 19.04 4.56
C VAL A 216 -23.45 17.97 3.83
N LYS A 217 -24.40 18.38 2.99
CA LYS A 217 -25.13 17.46 2.10
C LYS A 217 -24.32 17.12 0.86
N GLU A 218 -23.75 18.14 0.24
CA GLU A 218 -22.91 17.99 -0.94
C GLU A 218 -22.00 19.22 -1.10
N VAL A 219 -20.89 19.01 -1.80
CA VAL A 219 -19.95 20.06 -2.19
C VAL A 219 -20.06 20.28 -3.69
N VAL A 220 -20.37 21.50 -4.09
CA VAL A 220 -20.57 21.91 -5.48
C VAL A 220 -19.54 22.96 -5.87
N PHE A 221 -18.96 22.81 -7.06
CA PHE A 221 -18.03 23.77 -7.62
C PHE A 221 -18.67 24.46 -8.83
N LYS A 222 -18.56 25.78 -8.90
CA LYS A 222 -19.06 26.59 -10.02
C LYS A 222 -17.92 27.42 -10.60
N GLY A 223 -17.81 27.46 -11.92
CA GLY A 223 -16.77 28.19 -12.64
C GLY A 223 -15.45 27.44 -12.83
N ASN A 224 -15.38 26.16 -12.44
CA ASN A 224 -14.22 25.30 -12.68
C ASN A 224 -14.24 24.67 -14.10
N GLU A 225 -13.95 25.45 -15.14
CA GLU A 225 -13.94 24.94 -16.51
C GLU A 225 -12.65 24.19 -16.87
N LYS A 226 -11.50 24.62 -16.33
CA LYS A 226 -10.19 24.05 -16.68
C LYS A 226 -9.77 22.89 -15.80
N ILE A 227 -10.34 22.77 -14.60
CA ILE A 227 -10.07 21.69 -13.64
C ILE A 227 -11.32 20.84 -13.40
N LYS A 228 -11.15 19.52 -13.42
CA LYS A 228 -12.27 18.59 -13.20
C LYS A 228 -12.73 18.62 -11.75
N THR A 229 -14.04 18.58 -11.56
CA THR A 229 -14.69 18.56 -10.24
C THR A 229 -14.19 17.42 -9.33
N GLN A 230 -13.93 16.24 -9.90
CA GLN A 230 -13.43 15.08 -9.15
C GLN A 230 -12.07 15.32 -8.48
N ASP A 231 -11.21 16.15 -9.10
CA ASP A 231 -9.89 16.45 -8.54
C ASP A 231 -10.01 17.46 -7.40
N LEU A 232 -10.93 18.44 -7.51
CA LEU A 232 -11.23 19.40 -6.45
C LEU A 232 -11.85 18.72 -5.22
N LEU A 233 -12.74 17.74 -5.42
CA LEU A 233 -13.35 16.96 -4.32
C LEU A 233 -12.30 16.25 -3.47
N LYS A 234 -11.21 15.74 -4.07
CA LYS A 234 -10.13 15.06 -3.34
C LYS A 234 -9.28 16.02 -2.48
N ILE A 235 -9.31 17.31 -2.79
CA ILE A 235 -8.43 18.32 -2.20
C ILE A 235 -9.15 19.17 -1.16
N VAL A 236 -10.47 19.31 -1.31
CA VAL A 236 -11.30 20.14 -0.44
C VAL A 236 -11.35 19.60 1.00
N ASP A 237 -11.02 18.31 1.22
CA ASP A 237 -10.90 17.69 2.55
C ASP A 237 -12.19 17.80 3.38
N ILE A 238 -13.35 17.73 2.71
CA ILE A 238 -14.70 17.80 3.31
C ILE A 238 -15.55 16.66 2.76
N GLU A 239 -16.11 15.84 3.65
CA GLU A 239 -16.94 14.69 3.30
C GLU A 239 -18.45 14.99 3.47
N GLU A 240 -19.29 14.23 2.75
CA GLU A 240 -20.75 14.28 2.97
C GLU A 240 -21.07 13.82 4.40
N GLY A 241 -21.91 14.59 5.10
CA GLY A 241 -22.30 14.36 6.49
C GLY A 241 -21.40 15.03 7.54
N GLN A 242 -20.24 15.57 7.15
CA GLN A 242 -19.34 16.28 8.05
C GLN A 242 -19.95 17.60 8.54
N ILE A 243 -19.69 17.97 9.80
CA ILE A 243 -19.98 19.30 10.33
C ILE A 243 -18.71 20.14 10.13
N VAL A 244 -18.86 21.25 9.42
CA VAL A 244 -17.73 22.10 9.02
C VAL A 244 -17.66 23.37 9.87
N THR A 245 -16.46 23.68 10.33
CA THR A 245 -16.14 24.92 11.05
C THR A 245 -15.67 26.00 10.07
N PRO A 246 -15.77 27.30 10.41
CA PRO A 246 -15.24 28.38 9.57
C PRO A 246 -13.77 28.20 9.19
N LYS A 247 -12.95 27.69 10.12
CA LYS A 247 -11.52 27.41 9.89
C LYS A 247 -11.29 26.32 8.84
N GLU A 248 -12.12 25.29 8.82
CA GLU A 248 -12.05 24.22 7.80
C GLU A 248 -12.48 24.73 6.43
N LEU A 249 -13.48 25.62 6.38
CA LEU A 249 -13.89 26.27 5.13
C LEU A 249 -12.78 27.16 4.56
N ASP A 250 -12.10 27.94 5.41
CA ASP A 250 -10.95 28.75 4.98
C ASP A 250 -9.80 27.88 4.46
N LYS A 251 -9.49 26.78 5.16
CA LYS A 251 -8.49 25.80 4.71
C LYS A 251 -8.87 25.17 3.36
N ALA A 252 -10.15 24.84 3.16
CA ALA A 252 -10.65 24.31 1.90
C ALA A 252 -10.51 25.32 0.75
N ILE A 253 -10.83 26.60 1.00
CA ILE A 253 -10.62 27.69 0.03
C ILE A 253 -9.13 27.81 -0.34
N GLU A 254 -8.25 27.77 0.66
CA GLU A 254 -6.80 27.85 0.46
C GLU A 254 -6.26 26.64 -0.31
N ASN A 255 -6.70 25.43 0.02
CA ASN A 255 -6.34 24.20 -0.70
C ASN A 255 -6.74 24.27 -2.18
N ILE A 256 -7.94 24.74 -2.49
CA ILE A 256 -8.39 24.91 -3.88
C ILE A 256 -7.51 25.95 -4.59
N LYS A 257 -7.27 27.12 -3.96
CA LYS A 257 -6.40 28.16 -4.54
C LYS A 257 -4.99 27.63 -4.82
N MET A 258 -4.37 26.98 -3.85
CA MET A 258 -3.05 26.35 -3.99
C MET A 258 -3.04 25.32 -5.11
N TYR A 259 -4.09 24.51 -5.27
CA TYR A 259 -4.16 23.54 -6.36
C TYR A 259 -4.27 24.19 -7.75
N TYR A 260 -5.04 25.27 -7.87
CA TYR A 260 -5.10 26.06 -9.10
C TYR A 260 -3.75 26.73 -9.43
N GLU A 261 -3.08 27.29 -8.43
CA GLU A 261 -1.74 27.86 -8.58
C GLU A 261 -0.70 26.81 -8.96
N GLN A 262 -0.74 25.63 -8.35
CA GLN A 262 0.07 24.47 -8.75
C GLN A 262 -0.25 24.02 -10.19
N SER A 263 -1.50 24.17 -10.63
CA SER A 263 -1.89 23.88 -12.01
C SER A 263 -1.56 25.02 -12.99
N GLY A 264 -0.92 26.10 -12.51
CA GLY A 264 -0.44 27.24 -13.28
C GLY A 264 -1.46 28.35 -13.51
N PHE A 265 -2.60 28.33 -12.83
CA PHE A 265 -3.66 29.34 -12.90
C PHE A 265 -3.50 30.38 -11.79
N LEU A 266 -2.59 31.34 -12.00
CA LEU A 266 -2.35 32.43 -11.06
C LEU A 266 -3.51 33.43 -11.02
N GLY A 267 -3.77 33.99 -9.84
CA GLY A 267 -4.85 34.95 -9.61
C GLY A 267 -6.24 34.32 -9.54
N THR A 268 -6.33 33.01 -9.30
CA THR A 268 -7.61 32.30 -9.11
C THR A 268 -8.29 32.79 -7.84
N GLN A 269 -9.54 33.23 -7.96
CA GLN A 269 -10.35 33.66 -6.83
C GLN A 269 -11.35 32.57 -6.48
N VAL A 270 -11.43 32.22 -5.20
CA VAL A 270 -12.34 31.21 -4.69
C VAL A 270 -13.13 31.85 -3.55
N SER A 271 -14.45 31.77 -3.65
CA SER A 271 -15.39 32.21 -2.63
C SER A 271 -16.37 31.08 -2.35
N ILE A 272 -16.93 31.03 -1.15
CA ILE A 272 -17.88 30.00 -0.75
C ILE A 272 -19.24 30.61 -0.44
N THR A 273 -20.30 29.91 -0.82
CA THR A 273 -21.69 30.24 -0.47
C THR A 273 -22.35 29.01 0.13
N THR A 274 -23.02 29.17 1.28
CA THR A 274 -23.72 28.09 1.96
C THR A 274 -25.22 28.17 1.68
N GLU A 275 -25.78 27.17 0.99
CA GLU A 275 -27.21 27.06 0.73
C GLU A 275 -27.85 26.10 1.76
N LYS A 276 -28.91 26.51 2.45
CA LYS A 276 -29.59 25.67 3.45
C LYS A 276 -30.41 24.58 2.75
N VAL A 277 -30.23 23.33 3.16
CA VAL A 277 -30.98 22.16 2.70
C VAL A 277 -31.68 21.52 3.90
N PRO A 278 -33.02 21.54 3.97
CA PRO A 278 -33.73 20.88 5.07
C PRO A 278 -33.64 19.35 4.98
N PRO A 279 -33.60 18.62 6.11
CA PRO A 279 -33.49 19.11 7.49
C PRO A 279 -32.03 19.29 7.94
N ALA A 280 -31.70 20.44 8.55
CA ALA A 280 -30.39 20.75 9.16
C ALA A 280 -29.15 20.32 8.33
N GLN A 281 -29.17 20.60 7.02
CA GLN A 281 -28.03 20.42 6.14
C GLN A 281 -27.69 21.71 5.40
N ILE A 282 -26.46 21.77 4.90
CA ILE A 282 -26.01 22.83 3.99
C ILE A 282 -25.36 22.22 2.75
N ARG A 283 -25.59 22.84 1.61
CA ARG A 283 -24.80 22.65 0.40
C ARG A 283 -23.71 23.71 0.39
N LEU A 284 -22.46 23.27 0.25
CA LEU A 284 -21.31 24.16 0.10
C LEU A 284 -21.08 24.43 -1.39
N VAL A 285 -21.24 25.67 -1.82
CA VAL A 285 -21.01 26.09 -3.20
C VAL A 285 -19.73 26.91 -3.28
N PHE A 286 -18.67 26.32 -3.83
CA PHE A 286 -17.42 27.02 -4.12
C PHE A 286 -17.53 27.70 -5.49
N ASN A 287 -17.64 29.02 -5.50
CA ASN A 287 -17.59 29.84 -6.70
C ASN A 287 -16.14 30.19 -7.03
N ILE A 288 -15.65 29.65 -8.14
CA ILE A 288 -14.29 29.75 -8.61
C ILE A 288 -14.27 30.66 -9.83
N LYS A 289 -13.48 31.73 -9.77
CA LYS A 289 -13.09 32.53 -10.92
C LYS A 289 -11.66 32.15 -11.29
N GLU A 290 -11.53 31.29 -12.30
CA GLU A 290 -10.24 30.75 -12.72
C GLU A 290 -9.31 31.85 -13.21
N GLY A 291 -8.06 31.81 -12.75
CA GLY A 291 -7.00 32.69 -13.21
C GLY A 291 -6.56 32.39 -14.64
N LYS A 292 -5.67 33.23 -15.20
CA LYS A 292 -5.08 32.96 -16.51
C LYS A 292 -3.93 31.96 -16.35
N LYS A 293 -3.90 30.94 -17.21
CA LYS A 293 -2.79 29.98 -17.23
C LYS A 293 -1.50 30.68 -17.70
N LYS A 294 -0.47 30.69 -16.85
CA LYS A 294 0.82 31.31 -17.16
C LYS A 294 1.84 30.26 -17.57
N TYR A 295 2.66 30.59 -18.57
CA TYR A 295 3.72 29.72 -19.08
C TYR A 295 5.09 30.26 -18.70
N ILE A 296 6.04 29.37 -18.41
CA ILE A 296 7.44 29.72 -18.18
C ILE A 296 8.08 30.00 -19.54
N LYS A 297 8.44 31.26 -19.77
CA LYS A 297 9.18 31.66 -20.97
C LYS A 297 10.66 31.33 -20.84
N ARG A 298 11.24 31.71 -19.71
CA ARG A 298 12.68 31.57 -19.46
C ARG A 298 12.95 31.32 -17.98
N ILE A 299 13.92 30.46 -17.71
CA ILE A 299 14.52 30.23 -16.40
C ILE A 299 15.98 30.66 -16.51
N GLU A 300 16.37 31.59 -15.67
CA GLU A 300 17.72 32.13 -15.60
C GLU A 300 18.33 31.82 -14.24
N PHE A 301 19.59 31.39 -14.26
CA PHE A 301 20.39 31.27 -13.06
C PHE A 301 21.36 32.45 -13.03
N ILE A 302 21.45 33.13 -11.88
CA ILE A 302 22.29 34.32 -11.73
C ILE A 302 23.40 33.98 -10.75
N GLY A 303 24.65 33.99 -11.21
CA GLY A 303 25.82 33.74 -10.37
C GLY A 303 26.44 32.35 -10.51
N ASN A 304 25.84 31.45 -11.29
CA ASN A 304 26.41 30.15 -11.61
C ASN A 304 27.59 30.26 -12.60
N LYS A 305 28.71 29.62 -12.28
CA LYS A 305 29.92 29.49 -13.09
C LYS A 305 30.38 28.04 -13.17
N ALA A 306 30.18 27.25 -12.12
CA ALA A 306 30.56 25.84 -12.03
C ALA A 306 29.61 24.89 -12.78
N PHE A 307 28.36 25.31 -12.97
CA PHE A 307 27.37 24.60 -13.77
C PHE A 307 26.82 25.52 -14.86
N SER A 308 26.57 24.95 -16.02
CA SER A 308 25.82 25.63 -17.07
C SER A 308 24.33 25.69 -16.73
N ASP A 309 23.63 26.72 -17.21
CA ASP A 309 22.17 26.83 -17.08
C ASP A 309 21.45 25.57 -17.55
N LYS A 310 21.94 24.97 -18.64
CA LYS A 310 21.36 23.74 -19.20
C LYS A 310 21.45 22.56 -18.23
N GLU A 311 22.56 22.42 -17.51
CA GLU A 311 22.71 21.38 -16.48
C GLU A 311 21.76 21.65 -15.29
N LEU A 312 21.68 22.90 -14.83
CA LEU A 312 20.81 23.29 -13.71
C LEU A 312 19.32 23.12 -14.04
N LYS A 313 18.90 23.49 -15.26
CA LYS A 313 17.55 23.21 -15.78
C LYS A 313 17.21 21.73 -15.77
N GLY A 314 18.21 20.85 -15.89
CA GLY A 314 18.02 19.40 -15.83
C GLY A 314 17.58 18.86 -14.45
N TYR A 315 17.81 19.61 -13.38
CA TYR A 315 17.38 19.25 -12.02
C TYR A 315 15.96 19.75 -11.67
N LEU A 316 15.41 20.66 -12.47
CA LEU A 316 14.07 21.20 -12.30
C LEU A 316 13.02 20.28 -12.96
N SER A 317 11.87 20.15 -12.32
CA SER A 317 10.68 19.46 -12.84
C SER A 317 9.88 20.35 -13.78
N VAL A 318 10.04 21.67 -13.61
CA VAL A 318 9.47 22.70 -14.49
C VAL A 318 10.41 22.96 -15.67
N SER A 319 9.87 23.37 -16.82
CA SER A 319 10.66 23.64 -18.03
C SER A 319 10.09 24.80 -18.83
N GLU A 320 10.93 25.40 -19.66
CA GLU A 320 10.54 26.48 -20.58
C GLU A 320 9.64 25.97 -21.71
N LYS A 321 8.67 26.78 -22.12
CA LYS A 321 7.80 26.51 -23.27
C LYS A 321 8.65 26.52 -24.55
N THR A 322 8.65 25.40 -25.28
CA THR A 322 9.40 25.23 -26.55
C THR A 322 8.48 24.78 -27.68
N VAL A 323 8.88 24.95 -28.95
CA VAL A 323 8.08 24.53 -30.12
C VAL A 323 7.78 23.01 -30.11
N PHE A 324 8.66 22.21 -29.48
CA PHE A 324 8.47 20.77 -29.26
C PHE A 324 7.65 20.41 -28.01
N SER A 325 7.09 21.39 -27.27
CA SER A 325 6.24 21.13 -26.10
C SER A 325 5.04 20.20 -26.37
N PRO A 326 4.37 20.23 -27.55
CA PRO A 326 3.33 19.25 -27.89
C PRO A 326 3.85 17.80 -27.97
N VAL A 327 5.02 17.57 -28.58
CA VAL A 327 5.66 16.25 -28.64
C VAL A 327 6.10 15.80 -27.25
N LYS A 328 6.65 16.71 -26.43
CA LYS A 328 6.97 16.45 -25.02
C LYS A 328 5.73 16.07 -24.21
N LYS A 329 4.59 16.72 -24.44
CA LYS A 329 3.30 16.42 -23.80
C LYS A 329 2.78 15.03 -24.18
N ILE A 330 2.90 14.62 -25.46
CA ILE A 330 2.56 13.26 -25.91
C ILE A 330 3.48 12.22 -25.24
N THR A 331 4.80 12.46 -25.21
CA THR A 331 5.74 11.55 -24.53
C THR A 331 5.51 11.48 -23.02
N GLN A 332 5.05 12.58 -22.39
CA GLN A 332 4.66 12.59 -20.98
C GLN A 332 3.34 11.87 -20.71
N TYR A 333 2.35 11.96 -21.60
CA TYR A 333 1.11 11.18 -21.48
C TYR A 333 1.39 9.68 -21.50
N ILE A 334 2.23 9.22 -22.43
CA ILE A 334 2.70 7.83 -22.49
C ILE A 334 3.49 7.47 -21.22
N ARG A 335 4.28 8.40 -20.68
CA ARG A 335 5.06 8.19 -19.45
C ARG A 335 4.20 8.11 -18.19
N ALA A 336 3.16 8.93 -18.07
CA ALA A 336 2.22 8.92 -16.94
C ALA A 336 1.43 7.60 -16.86
N PHE A 337 1.23 6.93 -18.01
CA PHE A 337 0.66 5.59 -18.06
C PHE A 337 1.61 4.51 -17.48
N ILE A 338 2.93 4.74 -17.50
CA ILE A 338 3.96 3.76 -17.10
C ILE A 338 4.54 4.06 -15.71
N ARG A 339 4.56 5.32 -15.26
CA ARG A 339 5.01 5.73 -13.92
C ARG A 339 4.08 6.82 -13.36
N PRO A 340 3.39 6.57 -12.24
CA PRO A 340 2.45 7.52 -11.63
C PRO A 340 3.15 8.61 -10.80
N GLU A 341 4.33 9.08 -11.20
CA GLU A 341 4.93 10.26 -10.56
C GLU A 341 4.24 11.53 -11.09
N PRO A 342 3.74 12.43 -10.22
CA PRO A 342 3.16 13.69 -10.67
C PRO A 342 4.26 14.55 -11.30
N LEU A 343 4.13 14.81 -12.60
CA LEU A 343 5.03 15.67 -13.36
C LEU A 343 4.35 17.01 -13.62
N ALA A 344 5.09 18.11 -13.44
CA ALA A 344 4.61 19.43 -13.85
C ALA A 344 4.38 19.44 -15.38
N GLU A 345 3.28 20.05 -15.81
CA GLU A 345 3.01 20.19 -17.25
C GLU A 345 4.11 21.07 -17.89
N PRO A 346 4.77 20.60 -18.98
CA PRO A 346 5.93 21.26 -19.54
C PRO A 346 5.57 22.64 -20.06
N GLY A 347 6.37 23.64 -19.69
CA GLY A 347 6.09 25.03 -20.00
C GLY A 347 5.12 25.71 -19.03
N VAL A 348 4.47 25.01 -18.11
CA VAL A 348 3.51 25.61 -17.16
C VAL A 348 4.23 26.03 -15.89
N TYR A 349 3.89 27.21 -15.39
CA TYR A 349 4.43 27.71 -14.14
C TYR A 349 3.89 26.93 -12.94
N ASN A 350 4.77 26.47 -12.06
CA ASN A 350 4.39 25.80 -10.82
C ASN A 350 5.41 26.10 -9.70
N VAL A 351 4.99 26.90 -8.73
CA VAL A 351 5.79 27.39 -7.59
C VAL A 351 6.23 26.24 -6.68
N ALA A 352 5.31 25.35 -6.32
CA ALA A 352 5.58 24.27 -5.38
C ALA A 352 6.64 23.30 -5.91
N PHE A 353 6.57 22.95 -7.20
CA PHE A 353 7.60 22.13 -7.84
C PHE A 353 8.93 22.87 -7.94
N LEU A 354 8.92 24.17 -8.25
CA LEU A 354 10.14 24.98 -8.31
C LEU A 354 10.87 25.01 -6.96
N HIS A 355 10.21 25.38 -5.86
CA HIS A 355 10.85 25.42 -4.52
C HIS A 355 11.39 24.06 -4.10
N ARG A 356 10.61 22.98 -4.33
CA ARG A 356 11.05 21.61 -4.06
C ARG A 356 12.34 21.26 -4.81
N ASP A 357 12.47 21.74 -6.04
CA ASP A 357 13.62 21.42 -6.89
C ASP A 357 14.85 22.30 -6.63
N LEU A 358 14.73 23.44 -5.95
CA LEU A 358 15.88 24.25 -5.52
C LEU A 358 16.82 23.45 -4.62
N GLY A 359 16.28 22.63 -3.71
CA GLY A 359 17.07 21.73 -2.86
C GLY A 359 17.85 20.67 -3.65
N LYS A 360 17.37 20.27 -4.84
CA LYS A 360 18.12 19.38 -5.74
C LYS A 360 19.32 20.09 -6.35
N ILE A 361 19.16 21.36 -6.73
CA ILE A 361 20.25 22.19 -7.22
C ILE A 361 21.30 22.38 -6.12
N GLU A 362 20.88 22.76 -4.92
CA GLU A 362 21.77 22.89 -3.76
C GLU A 362 22.56 21.59 -3.51
N THR A 363 21.87 20.45 -3.53
CA THR A 363 22.49 19.13 -3.39
C THR A 363 23.47 18.83 -4.53
N ALA A 364 23.16 19.21 -5.78
CA ALA A 364 24.05 19.02 -6.93
C ALA A 364 25.37 19.79 -6.77
N TYR A 365 25.31 21.03 -6.26
CA TYR A 365 26.49 21.83 -5.91
C TYR A 365 27.30 21.20 -4.78
N LYS A 366 26.63 20.80 -3.68
CA LYS A 366 27.28 20.11 -2.55
C LYS A 366 27.94 18.79 -2.96
N ASN A 367 27.41 18.11 -3.97
CA ASN A 367 28.02 16.91 -4.56
C ASN A 367 29.26 17.18 -5.42
N LYS A 368 29.46 18.42 -5.87
CA LYS A 368 30.68 18.87 -6.56
C LYS A 368 31.62 19.68 -5.65
N GLY A 369 31.43 19.65 -4.34
CA GLY A 369 32.36 20.26 -3.37
C GLY A 369 32.04 21.71 -2.99
N TYR A 370 30.92 22.26 -3.44
CA TYR A 370 30.46 23.60 -3.07
C TYR A 370 29.59 23.51 -1.82
N ILE A 371 30.23 23.48 -0.65
CA ILE A 371 29.56 23.22 0.63
C ILE A 371 28.76 24.44 1.12
N ASP A 372 29.27 25.62 0.82
CA ASP A 372 28.72 26.92 1.24
C ASP A 372 27.75 27.50 0.21
N VAL A 373 27.33 26.70 -0.78
CA VAL A 373 26.37 27.13 -1.81
C VAL A 373 25.09 27.64 -1.15
N LYS A 374 24.59 28.77 -1.65
CA LYS A 374 23.29 29.33 -1.27
C LYS A 374 22.47 29.56 -2.53
N ILE A 375 21.29 28.94 -2.56
CA ILE A 375 20.28 29.18 -3.58
C ILE A 375 19.31 30.19 -2.99
N GLY A 376 19.24 31.39 -3.55
CA GLY A 376 18.30 32.40 -3.08
C GLY A 376 16.88 32.16 -3.61
N GLU A 377 15.92 32.90 -3.05
CA GLU A 377 14.52 32.81 -3.45
C GLU A 377 14.33 33.18 -4.93
N PRO A 378 13.57 32.39 -5.71
CA PRO A 378 13.31 32.72 -7.11
C PRO A 378 12.54 34.03 -7.24
N VAL A 379 13.06 34.94 -8.06
CA VAL A 379 12.36 36.17 -8.44
C VAL A 379 11.56 35.90 -9.72
N VAL A 380 10.25 36.16 -9.66
CA VAL A 380 9.32 35.85 -10.75
C VAL A 380 8.85 37.15 -11.37
N GLU A 381 9.26 37.40 -12.61
CA GLU A 381 8.86 38.56 -13.40
C GLU A 381 7.67 38.18 -14.29
N GLU A 382 6.55 38.87 -14.10
CA GLU A 382 5.35 38.65 -14.92
C GLU A 382 5.41 39.41 -16.25
N GLU A 383 5.12 38.70 -17.33
CA GLU A 383 4.90 39.26 -18.67
C GLU A 383 3.47 38.96 -19.17
N PRO A 384 2.97 39.69 -20.21
CA PRO A 384 1.61 39.51 -20.72
C PRO A 384 1.26 38.07 -21.14
N ASP A 385 2.24 37.31 -21.62
CA ASP A 385 2.12 35.96 -22.20
C ASP A 385 2.95 34.89 -21.46
N GLY A 386 3.49 35.19 -20.26
CA GLY A 386 4.21 34.22 -19.44
C GLY A 386 4.91 34.79 -18.21
N VAL A 387 5.85 34.03 -17.66
CA VAL A 387 6.72 34.43 -16.54
C VAL A 387 8.18 34.13 -16.85
N ILE A 388 9.08 34.99 -16.36
CA ILE A 388 10.53 34.77 -16.33
C ILE A 388 10.93 34.49 -14.88
N ILE A 389 11.64 33.39 -14.66
CA ILE A 389 12.07 32.96 -13.33
C ILE A 389 13.58 33.19 -13.21
N LYS A 390 14.00 34.02 -12.27
CA LYS A 390 15.41 34.31 -11.99
C LYS A 390 15.79 33.68 -10.65
N ILE A 391 16.77 32.78 -10.66
CA ILE A 391 17.21 32.03 -9.48
C ILE A 391 18.63 32.50 -9.14
N PRO A 392 18.81 33.35 -8.12
CA PRO A 392 20.14 33.77 -7.68
C PRO A 392 20.87 32.62 -6.97
N ILE A 393 22.14 32.43 -7.33
CA ILE A 393 23.03 31.39 -6.79
C ILE A 393 24.33 32.04 -6.35
N ASP A 394 24.68 31.85 -5.08
CA ASP A 394 26.04 32.07 -4.58
C ASP A 394 26.70 30.70 -4.44
N GLU A 395 27.64 30.38 -5.33
CA GLU A 395 28.27 29.05 -5.38
C GLU A 395 29.20 28.81 -4.18
N GLY A 396 29.83 29.86 -3.66
CA GLY A 396 30.95 29.74 -2.72
C GLY A 396 32.19 29.04 -3.34
N PRO A 397 33.26 28.83 -2.54
CA PRO A 397 34.45 28.11 -3.00
C PRO A 397 34.23 26.59 -3.06
N GLN A 398 34.94 25.93 -3.98
CA GLN A 398 34.99 24.47 -4.04
C GLN A 398 36.01 23.92 -3.02
N TYR A 399 35.58 22.92 -2.24
CA TYR A 399 36.41 22.26 -1.23
C TYR A 399 36.88 20.87 -1.67
N LYS A 400 38.11 20.53 -1.28
CA LYS A 400 38.66 19.16 -1.35
C LYS A 400 38.64 18.50 0.03
N VAL A 401 38.69 17.18 0.07
CA VAL A 401 38.87 16.44 1.31
C VAL A 401 40.33 16.60 1.77
N GLY A 402 40.53 17.12 2.98
CA GLY A 402 41.85 17.28 3.61
C GLY A 402 42.28 15.97 4.26
N SER A 403 41.65 15.63 5.39
CA SER A 403 41.83 14.36 6.10
C SER A 403 40.51 13.62 6.28
N VAL A 404 40.60 12.30 6.43
CA VAL A 404 39.47 11.44 6.82
C VAL A 404 39.91 10.63 8.03
N LYS A 405 39.14 10.67 9.11
CA LYS A 405 39.36 9.87 10.31
C LYS A 405 38.11 9.06 10.65
N ILE A 406 38.27 7.77 10.93
CA ILE A 406 37.17 6.89 11.32
C ILE A 406 37.44 6.39 12.74
N ASN A 407 36.63 6.85 13.70
CA ASN A 407 36.74 6.44 15.09
C ASN A 407 35.83 5.22 15.35
N GLN A 408 36.44 4.04 15.45
CA GLN A 408 35.79 2.76 15.75
C GLN A 408 36.77 1.74 16.34
N ASP A 409 36.25 0.66 16.93
CA ASP A 409 37.04 -0.31 17.73
C ASP A 409 36.86 -1.79 17.31
N LEU A 410 36.11 -2.08 16.24
CA LEU A 410 35.72 -3.45 15.87
C LEU A 410 36.50 -4.01 14.68
N PHE A 411 36.82 -3.19 13.69
CA PHE A 411 37.42 -3.62 12.43
C PHE A 411 38.84 -3.07 12.26
N PRO A 412 39.72 -3.74 11.49
CA PRO A 412 41.00 -3.15 11.11
C PRO A 412 40.79 -1.89 10.27
N GLU A 413 41.44 -0.79 10.65
CA GLU A 413 41.27 0.53 10.03
C GLU A 413 41.52 0.50 8.50
N LYS A 414 42.51 -0.28 8.05
CA LYS A 414 42.84 -0.46 6.62
C LYS A 414 41.70 -1.09 5.81
N GLU A 415 40.89 -1.97 6.41
CA GLU A 415 39.77 -2.61 5.72
C GLU A 415 38.59 -1.65 5.59
N VAL A 416 38.31 -0.89 6.64
CA VAL A 416 37.23 0.12 6.65
C VAL A 416 37.50 1.23 5.63
N TYR A 417 38.75 1.73 5.54
CA TYR A 417 39.11 2.73 4.53
C TYR A 417 38.97 2.26 3.08
N LYS A 418 39.08 0.95 2.81
CA LYS A 418 38.88 0.41 1.46
C LYS A 418 37.41 0.37 1.05
N MET A 419 36.49 0.37 2.02
CA MET A 419 35.05 0.31 1.77
C MET A 419 34.44 1.68 1.49
N ILE A 420 35.00 2.74 2.07
CA ILE A 420 34.54 4.11 1.85
C ILE A 420 35.17 4.74 0.60
N GLN A 421 34.45 5.65 -0.03
CA GLN A 421 34.88 6.33 -1.26
C GLN A 421 35.61 7.65 -0.97
N THR A 422 35.25 8.31 0.13
CA THR A 422 35.86 9.57 0.60
C THR A 422 37.32 9.35 0.95
N SER A 423 38.21 10.14 0.34
CA SER A 423 39.65 10.04 0.52
C SER A 423 40.33 11.41 0.37
N PRO A 424 41.43 11.66 1.09
CA PRO A 424 42.23 12.88 0.95
C PRO A 424 42.54 13.25 -0.49
N GLY A 425 42.48 14.54 -0.82
CA GLY A 425 42.80 15.11 -2.13
C GLY A 425 41.65 15.07 -3.15
N LYS A 426 40.62 14.24 -2.96
CA LYS A 426 39.42 14.25 -3.82
C LYS A 426 38.55 15.48 -3.55
N ILE A 427 37.72 15.85 -4.53
CA ILE A 427 36.69 16.89 -4.34
C ILE A 427 35.64 16.37 -3.35
N PHE A 428 35.21 17.22 -2.41
CA PHE A 428 34.16 16.85 -1.48
C PHE A 428 32.85 16.55 -2.22
N SER A 429 32.10 15.55 -1.77
CA SER A 429 30.81 15.20 -2.32
C SER A 429 29.88 14.77 -1.19
N LEU A 430 28.80 15.54 -0.97
CA LEU A 430 27.79 15.19 0.04
C LEU A 430 27.16 13.82 -0.23
N LYS A 431 26.94 13.47 -1.51
CA LYS A 431 26.46 12.15 -1.92
C LYS A 431 27.42 11.05 -1.46
N THR A 432 28.70 11.21 -1.74
CA THR A 432 29.74 10.24 -1.36
C THR A 432 29.83 10.11 0.15
N LEU A 433 29.76 11.23 0.88
CA LEU A 433 29.73 11.24 2.34
C LEU A 433 28.56 10.43 2.91
N LYS A 434 27.34 10.65 2.41
CA LYS A 434 26.14 9.91 2.84
C LYS A 434 26.18 8.43 2.46
N GLU A 435 26.75 8.12 1.30
CA GLU A 435 27.00 6.72 0.89
C GLU A 435 27.98 6.05 1.86
N ASP A 436 29.06 6.73 2.24
CA ASP A 436 30.03 6.22 3.21
C ASP A 436 29.42 6.06 4.61
N GLU A 437 28.61 7.01 5.10
CA GLU A 437 27.85 6.88 6.35
C GLU A 437 26.95 5.64 6.34
N SER A 438 26.27 5.40 5.22
CA SER A 438 25.44 4.21 5.02
C SER A 438 26.28 2.94 5.02
N ILE A 439 27.38 2.89 4.26
CA ILE A 439 28.29 1.74 4.21
C ILE A 439 28.80 1.39 5.62
N LEU A 440 29.25 2.39 6.38
CA LEU A 440 29.70 2.20 7.76
C LEU A 440 28.57 1.73 8.67
N THR A 441 27.39 2.32 8.58
CA THR A 441 26.22 1.88 9.38
C THR A 441 25.85 0.43 9.07
N HIS A 442 25.83 0.06 7.78
CA HIS A 442 25.52 -1.29 7.31
C HIS A 442 26.57 -2.32 7.73
N LEU A 443 27.85 -1.94 7.69
CA LEU A 443 28.95 -2.80 8.12
C LEU A 443 28.74 -3.28 9.56
N PHE A 444 28.47 -2.37 10.50
CA PHE A 444 28.22 -2.74 11.89
C PHE A 444 26.87 -3.45 12.06
N ALA A 445 25.83 -2.99 11.38
CA ALA A 445 24.52 -3.62 11.40
C ALA A 445 24.58 -5.10 11.01
N ASP A 446 25.42 -5.50 10.06
CA ASP A 446 25.57 -6.89 9.62
C ASP A 446 26.24 -7.82 10.64
N TYR A 447 26.91 -7.24 11.65
CA TYR A 447 27.47 -7.95 12.80
C TYR A 447 26.54 -7.88 14.04
N GLY A 448 25.28 -7.45 13.87
CA GLY A 448 24.26 -7.43 14.91
C GLY A 448 24.02 -6.06 15.55
N TYR A 449 24.76 -5.01 15.20
CA TYR A 449 24.63 -3.69 15.82
C TYR A 449 23.50 -2.86 15.17
N ALA A 450 22.24 -3.21 15.46
CA ALA A 450 21.06 -2.66 14.79
C ALA A 450 20.84 -1.15 14.96
N TYR A 451 21.35 -0.59 16.05
CA TYR A 451 21.22 0.82 16.43
C TYR A 451 22.49 1.63 16.18
N THR A 452 23.37 1.15 15.29
CA THR A 452 24.60 1.88 14.93
C THR A 452 24.26 3.28 14.44
N LYS A 453 24.93 4.28 15.00
CA LYS A 453 24.84 5.67 14.57
C LYS A 453 26.22 6.17 14.15
N VAL A 454 26.29 6.72 12.94
CA VAL A 454 27.51 7.38 12.42
C VAL A 454 27.32 8.88 12.56
N ASP A 455 28.02 9.48 13.52
CA ASP A 455 28.04 10.93 13.73
C ASP A 455 29.22 11.56 13.00
N THR A 456 28.92 12.15 11.84
CA THR A 456 29.92 12.80 10.97
C THR A 456 30.15 14.24 11.37
N LYS A 457 31.41 14.59 11.70
CA LYS A 457 31.85 15.97 11.91
C LYS A 457 32.62 16.44 10.69
N ILE A 458 32.20 17.57 10.14
CA ILE A 458 32.88 18.25 9.02
C ILE A 458 33.53 19.51 9.58
N ASP A 459 34.85 19.53 9.61
CA ASP A 459 35.65 20.69 9.97
C ASP A 459 36.15 21.38 8.69
N LYS A 460 35.77 22.64 8.50
CA LYS A 460 36.03 23.39 7.26
C LYS A 460 37.25 24.28 7.42
N ASP A 461 38.31 23.94 6.69
CA ASP A 461 39.46 24.82 6.50
C ASP A 461 39.22 25.73 5.30
N THR A 462 38.67 26.92 5.58
CA THR A 462 38.37 27.94 4.56
C THR A 462 39.63 28.52 3.92
N LYS A 463 40.78 28.50 4.60
CA LYS A 463 42.05 29.04 4.09
C LYS A 463 42.62 28.13 3.01
N ASN A 464 42.67 26.82 3.28
CA ASN A 464 43.22 25.84 2.35
C ASN A 464 42.18 25.26 1.38
N ARG A 465 40.90 25.66 1.49
CA ARG A 465 39.76 25.12 0.75
C ARG A 465 39.66 23.60 0.91
N GLN A 466 39.81 23.15 2.15
CA GLN A 466 39.77 21.75 2.52
C GLN A 466 38.70 21.48 3.57
N VAL A 467 38.18 20.26 3.59
CA VAL A 467 37.32 19.75 4.66
C VAL A 467 37.90 18.50 5.28
N ASN A 468 38.01 18.53 6.60
CA ASN A 468 38.42 17.40 7.41
C ASN A 468 37.16 16.69 7.90
N ILE A 469 37.09 15.38 7.66
CA ILE A 469 35.90 14.58 7.93
C ILE A 469 36.25 13.57 9.02
N VAL A 470 35.47 13.59 10.10
CA VAL A 470 35.60 12.64 11.20
C VAL A 470 34.30 11.86 11.35
N PHE A 471 34.34 10.56 11.05
CA PHE A 471 33.24 9.64 11.29
C PHE A 471 33.38 9.07 12.70
N ASN A 472 32.43 9.38 13.59
CA ASN A 472 32.36 8.79 14.93
C ASN A 472 31.30 7.70 14.94
N ILE A 473 31.69 6.44 15.13
CA ILE A 473 30.76 5.31 15.08
C ILE A 473 30.38 4.93 16.51
N ASN A 474 29.09 5.08 16.83
CA ASN A 474 28.52 4.52 18.04
C ASN A 474 27.76 3.25 17.66
N LYS A 475 28.33 2.08 17.99
CA LYS A 475 27.79 0.77 17.61
C LYS A 475 26.55 0.34 18.42
N GLY A 476 26.40 0.79 19.67
CA GLY A 476 25.37 0.26 20.58
C GLY A 476 25.55 -1.23 20.91
N PRO A 477 24.54 -1.90 21.50
CA PRO A 477 24.59 -3.33 21.82
C PRO A 477 24.39 -4.21 20.58
N VAL A 478 24.80 -5.48 20.69
CA VAL A 478 24.45 -6.52 19.71
C VAL A 478 22.98 -6.89 19.90
N VAL A 479 22.21 -6.84 18.82
CA VAL A 479 20.78 -7.09 18.79
C VAL A 479 20.50 -8.38 18.03
N TYR A 480 19.64 -9.21 18.59
CA TYR A 480 19.15 -10.44 17.98
C TYR A 480 17.73 -10.25 17.48
N ILE A 481 17.41 -10.92 16.37
CA ILE A 481 16.04 -10.97 15.86
C ILE A 481 15.21 -11.78 16.85
N GLY A 482 14.20 -11.15 17.46
CA GLY A 482 13.21 -11.78 18.30
C GLY A 482 12.16 -12.50 17.44
N ARG A 483 10.88 -12.18 17.64
CA ARG A 483 9.78 -12.73 16.86
C ARG A 483 9.65 -12.07 15.49
N ILE A 484 9.32 -12.88 14.48
CA ILE A 484 8.96 -12.43 13.13
C ILE A 484 7.46 -12.65 12.93
N GLU A 485 6.71 -11.56 13.00
CA GLU A 485 5.27 -11.51 12.77
C GLU A 485 4.99 -11.11 11.32
N ILE A 486 4.06 -11.81 10.67
CA ILE A 486 3.65 -11.54 9.29
C ILE A 486 2.17 -11.13 9.34
N GLU A 487 1.85 -9.97 8.78
CA GLU A 487 0.51 -9.39 8.77
C GLU A 487 0.06 -9.00 7.36
N GLY A 488 -1.25 -9.09 7.11
CA GLY A 488 -1.87 -8.70 5.84
C GLY A 488 -1.88 -9.80 4.76
N ASN A 489 -1.31 -10.97 5.06
CA ASN A 489 -1.35 -12.16 4.20
C ASN A 489 -2.66 -12.95 4.37
N THR A 490 -3.78 -12.41 3.87
CA THR A 490 -5.11 -13.03 4.03
C THR A 490 -5.30 -14.29 3.19
N LYS A 491 -4.69 -14.34 2.00
CA LYS A 491 -4.75 -15.48 1.08
C LYS A 491 -3.45 -16.28 1.07
N THR A 492 -2.32 -15.58 1.06
CA THR A 492 -0.97 -16.15 0.99
C THR A 492 -0.60 -16.78 2.32
N ARG A 493 -0.17 -18.04 2.29
CA ARG A 493 0.27 -18.74 3.49
C ARG A 493 1.53 -18.10 4.04
N ASP A 494 1.62 -17.97 5.36
CA ASP A 494 2.79 -17.42 6.08
C ASP A 494 4.11 -18.01 5.56
N LYS A 495 4.17 -19.34 5.40
CA LYS A 495 5.38 -20.04 4.94
C LYS A 495 5.92 -19.55 3.60
N VAL A 496 5.06 -19.02 2.72
CA VAL A 496 5.46 -18.49 1.40
C VAL A 496 6.25 -17.19 1.57
N ILE A 497 5.89 -16.38 2.55
CA ILE A 497 6.60 -15.15 2.92
C ILE A 497 7.85 -15.50 3.74
N ARG A 498 7.70 -16.37 4.75
CA ARG A 498 8.77 -16.73 5.68
C ARG A 498 9.97 -17.36 4.98
N ARG A 499 9.76 -18.21 3.97
CA ARG A 499 10.85 -18.84 3.20
C ARG A 499 11.68 -17.86 2.36
N GLU A 500 11.17 -16.67 2.08
CA GLU A 500 11.93 -15.63 1.37
C GLU A 500 12.84 -14.80 2.28
N LEU A 501 12.64 -14.90 3.60
CA LEU A 501 13.46 -14.19 4.57
C LEU A 501 14.87 -14.79 4.64
N LYS A 502 15.87 -13.91 4.65
CA LYS A 502 17.29 -14.23 4.88
C LYS A 502 17.69 -14.04 6.34
N VAL A 503 16.73 -13.72 7.19
CA VAL A 503 16.89 -13.66 8.65
C VAL A 503 16.01 -14.73 9.29
N ALA A 504 16.39 -15.18 10.48
CA ALA A 504 15.61 -16.09 11.29
C ALA A 504 15.59 -15.59 12.73
N GLU A 505 14.58 -16.02 13.48
CA GLU A 505 14.47 -15.76 14.92
C GLU A 505 15.71 -16.32 15.64
N GLY A 506 16.24 -15.55 16.60
CA GLY A 506 17.48 -15.84 17.33
C GLY A 506 18.78 -15.52 16.58
N TRP A 507 18.74 -15.14 15.30
CA TRP A 507 19.95 -14.71 14.58
C TRP A 507 20.35 -13.29 14.95
N PRO A 508 21.65 -12.95 14.92
CA PRO A 508 22.07 -11.54 15.05
C PRO A 508 21.47 -10.71 13.92
N TYR A 509 21.10 -9.48 14.23
CA TYR A 509 20.58 -8.50 13.27
C TYR A 509 21.53 -8.36 12.07
N SER A 510 20.97 -8.11 10.90
CA SER A 510 21.75 -7.77 9.70
C SER A 510 20.89 -6.97 8.75
N ALA A 511 21.33 -5.75 8.47
CA ALA A 511 20.64 -4.87 7.53
C ALA A 511 20.66 -5.47 6.12
N SER A 512 21.80 -6.00 5.66
CA SER A 512 21.92 -6.60 4.34
C SER A 512 21.01 -7.81 4.14
N ARG A 513 20.82 -8.65 5.18
CA ARG A 513 19.89 -9.78 5.11
C ARG A 513 18.44 -9.31 5.09
N LEU A 514 18.08 -8.27 5.83
CA LEU A 514 16.72 -7.69 5.79
C LEU A 514 16.39 -7.07 4.44
N GLU A 515 17.28 -6.27 3.87
CA GLU A 515 17.08 -5.67 2.54
C GLU A 515 16.95 -6.74 1.46
N LYS A 516 17.78 -7.79 1.51
CA LYS A 516 17.64 -8.95 0.62
C LYS A 516 16.30 -9.66 0.81
N SER A 517 15.80 -9.75 2.04
CA SER A 517 14.49 -10.34 2.34
C SER A 517 13.36 -9.51 1.72
N GLU A 518 13.37 -8.20 1.93
CA GLU A 518 12.39 -7.29 1.35
C GLU A 518 12.42 -7.32 -0.19
N ALA A 519 13.61 -7.29 -0.79
CA ALA A 519 13.77 -7.39 -2.24
C ALA A 519 13.22 -8.72 -2.80
N ARG A 520 13.45 -9.84 -2.10
CA ARG A 520 12.89 -11.15 -2.48
C ARG A 520 11.37 -11.18 -2.40
N LEU A 521 10.79 -10.63 -1.33
CA LEU A 521 9.34 -10.53 -1.16
C LEU A 521 8.69 -9.67 -2.24
N ARG A 522 9.26 -8.49 -2.55
CA ARG A 522 8.78 -7.64 -3.64
C ARG A 522 8.87 -8.35 -5.00
N ARG A 523 9.95 -9.12 -5.22
CA ARG A 523 10.16 -9.87 -6.46
C ARG A 523 9.16 -11.00 -6.69
N LEU A 524 8.48 -11.50 -5.64
CA LEU A 524 7.40 -12.47 -5.82
C LEU A 524 6.24 -11.92 -6.67
N GLY A 525 6.00 -10.61 -6.62
CA GLY A 525 4.87 -9.98 -7.29
C GLY A 525 3.51 -10.37 -6.71
N TYR A 526 3.47 -10.77 -5.43
CA TYR A 526 2.24 -11.13 -4.69
C TYR A 526 1.67 -9.98 -3.87
N PHE A 527 2.46 -8.91 -3.70
CA PHE A 527 2.15 -7.81 -2.79
C PHE A 527 2.34 -6.47 -3.50
N GLU A 528 1.40 -5.54 -3.34
CA GLU A 528 1.54 -4.14 -3.79
C GLU A 528 2.59 -3.42 -2.95
N GLU A 529 2.59 -3.74 -1.65
CA GLU A 529 3.46 -3.14 -0.65
C GLU A 529 4.03 -4.21 0.28
N VAL A 530 5.33 -4.10 0.57
CA VAL A 530 6.03 -4.90 1.56
C VAL A 530 6.78 -3.93 2.45
N LYS A 531 6.47 -3.96 3.75
CA LYS A 531 7.11 -3.11 4.76
C LYS A 531 7.59 -3.98 5.91
N ILE A 532 8.87 -3.85 6.26
CA ILE A 532 9.45 -4.51 7.43
C ILE A 532 9.58 -3.47 8.53
N GLU A 533 8.67 -3.49 9.49
CA GLU A 533 8.72 -2.64 10.67
C GLU A 533 9.56 -3.29 11.77
N LYS A 534 10.40 -2.48 12.41
CA LYS A 534 11.28 -2.91 13.50
C LYS A 534 10.64 -2.46 14.81
N GLU A 535 10.31 -3.41 15.67
CA GLU A 535 9.74 -3.15 16.99
C GLU A 535 10.74 -3.57 18.06
N LYS A 536 10.90 -2.77 19.13
CA LYS A 536 11.75 -3.16 20.25
C LYS A 536 11.17 -4.42 20.90
N GLY A 537 12.05 -5.39 21.19
CA GLY A 537 11.68 -6.59 21.92
C GLY A 537 11.42 -6.31 23.40
N VAL A 538 11.19 -7.39 24.15
CA VAL A 538 11.02 -7.29 25.62
C VAL A 538 12.35 -6.95 26.29
N LYS A 539 13.46 -7.42 25.70
CA LYS A 539 14.83 -7.08 26.09
C LYS A 539 15.41 -6.01 25.17
N GLU A 540 16.38 -5.25 25.68
CA GLU A 540 17.04 -4.19 24.91
C GLU A 540 17.88 -4.75 23.74
N GLU A 541 18.40 -5.98 23.90
CA GLU A 541 19.15 -6.72 22.89
C GLU A 541 18.26 -7.53 21.92
N GLU A 542 16.95 -7.35 21.98
CA GLU A 542 15.98 -8.07 21.16
C GLU A 542 15.20 -7.10 20.27
N LEU A 543 15.02 -7.47 19.00
CA LEU A 543 14.26 -6.69 18.03
C LEU A 543 13.28 -7.59 17.29
N ASN A 544 12.00 -7.31 17.47
CA ASN A 544 10.92 -7.98 16.75
C ASN A 544 10.78 -7.37 15.36
N LEU A 545 10.42 -8.19 14.39
CA LEU A 545 10.16 -7.78 13.02
C LEU A 545 8.69 -8.01 12.70
N LYS A 546 8.02 -6.95 12.26
CA LYS A 546 6.66 -7.02 11.76
C LYS A 546 6.67 -6.80 10.25
N ILE A 547 6.44 -7.86 9.51
CA ILE A 547 6.39 -7.88 8.06
C ILE A 547 4.95 -7.63 7.64
N LYS A 548 4.66 -6.38 7.29
CA LYS A 548 3.36 -5.97 6.76
C LYS A 548 3.36 -6.09 5.26
N VAL A 549 2.46 -6.90 4.74
CA VAL A 549 2.24 -7.05 3.30
C VAL A 549 0.84 -6.61 2.93
N LYS A 550 0.70 -5.96 1.78
CA LYS A 550 -0.60 -5.69 1.17
C LYS A 550 -0.74 -6.57 -0.07
N GLU A 551 -1.56 -7.62 0.02
CA GLU A 551 -1.75 -8.55 -1.09
C GLU A 551 -2.36 -7.87 -2.32
N MET A 552 -1.90 -8.28 -3.50
CA MET A 552 -2.43 -7.86 -4.80
C MET A 552 -3.06 -9.02 -5.57
N LEU A 553 -3.78 -8.70 -6.63
CA LEU A 553 -4.21 -9.70 -7.60
C LEU A 553 -2.98 -10.33 -8.28
N THR A 554 -2.86 -11.64 -8.14
CA THR A 554 -1.72 -12.45 -8.63
C THR A 554 -2.04 -13.18 -9.93
N GLY A 555 -3.33 -13.25 -10.28
CA GLY A 555 -3.83 -13.63 -11.58
C GLY A 555 -3.53 -12.57 -12.64
N SER A 556 -3.08 -13.02 -13.81
CA SER A 556 -2.84 -12.20 -14.97
C SER A 556 -3.39 -12.87 -16.22
N PHE A 557 -3.93 -12.06 -17.12
CA PHE A 557 -4.36 -12.46 -18.44
C PHE A 557 -3.54 -11.66 -19.45
N ALA A 558 -2.87 -12.36 -20.36
CA ALA A 558 -2.10 -11.75 -21.43
C ALA A 558 -2.63 -12.24 -22.77
N ILE A 559 -2.79 -11.31 -23.72
CA ILE A 559 -3.00 -11.59 -25.13
C ILE A 559 -1.86 -10.92 -25.88
N GLY A 560 -1.18 -11.67 -26.74
CA GLY A 560 -0.12 -11.20 -27.60
C GLY A 560 -0.36 -11.61 -29.06
N GLY A 561 0.45 -11.03 -29.95
CA GLY A 561 0.38 -11.31 -31.37
C GLY A 561 1.76 -11.20 -32.00
N GLY A 562 2.10 -12.10 -32.92
CA GLY A 562 3.38 -12.08 -33.63
C GLY A 562 3.19 -12.32 -35.11
N TYR A 563 4.16 -11.88 -35.91
CA TYR A 563 4.29 -12.32 -37.30
C TYR A 563 5.73 -12.76 -37.54
N SER A 564 5.93 -14.05 -37.77
CA SER A 564 7.27 -14.56 -38.10
C SER A 564 7.25 -15.28 -39.43
N SER A 565 8.43 -15.42 -40.05
CA SER A 565 8.56 -16.32 -41.21
C SER A 565 8.21 -17.77 -40.89
N TYR A 566 8.30 -18.15 -39.61
CA TYR A 566 8.02 -19.48 -39.08
C TYR A 566 6.53 -19.74 -38.95
N ASP A 567 5.81 -18.95 -38.16
CA ASP A 567 4.40 -19.22 -37.83
C ASP A 567 3.39 -18.36 -38.60
N LYS A 568 3.86 -17.48 -39.49
CA LYS A 568 3.08 -16.36 -40.03
C LYS A 568 2.45 -15.56 -38.88
N PHE A 569 1.20 -15.12 -39.05
CA PHE A 569 0.46 -14.45 -37.98
C PHE A 569 0.11 -15.44 -36.87
N VAL A 570 0.43 -15.08 -35.63
CA VAL A 570 0.17 -15.86 -34.42
C VAL A 570 -0.58 -15.00 -33.44
N ILE A 571 -1.65 -15.53 -32.87
CA ILE A 571 -2.29 -15.04 -31.67
C ILE A 571 -1.83 -15.93 -30.52
N MET A 572 -1.42 -15.34 -29.41
CA MET A 572 -1.10 -16.07 -28.20
C MET A 572 -1.90 -15.50 -27.04
N GLY A 573 -2.36 -16.37 -26.15
CA GLY A 573 -3.06 -15.98 -24.95
C GLY A 573 -2.62 -16.85 -23.79
N ASP A 574 -2.41 -16.26 -22.62
CA ASP A 574 -2.18 -17.01 -21.39
C ASP A 574 -2.98 -16.44 -20.22
N ILE A 575 -3.48 -17.37 -19.40
CA ILE A 575 -4.05 -17.10 -18.08
C ILE A 575 -3.07 -17.70 -17.09
N THR A 576 -2.47 -16.84 -16.28
CA THR A 576 -1.47 -17.23 -15.28
C THR A 576 -1.92 -16.81 -13.90
N GLU A 577 -1.99 -17.76 -12.96
CA GLU A 577 -2.14 -17.53 -11.52
C GLU A 577 -0.81 -17.84 -10.84
N ARG A 578 -0.13 -16.82 -10.30
CA ARG A 578 1.24 -16.94 -9.76
C ARG A 578 1.30 -17.35 -8.30
N ASN A 579 0.18 -17.29 -7.59
CA ASN A 579 0.06 -17.65 -6.18
C ASN A 579 -1.20 -18.52 -5.97
N PHE A 580 -1.29 -19.60 -6.74
CA PHE A 580 -2.45 -20.49 -6.75
C PHE A 580 -2.77 -20.99 -5.34
N LEU A 581 -4.00 -20.72 -4.89
CA LEU A 581 -4.50 -21.03 -3.53
C LEU A 581 -3.61 -20.49 -2.39
N GLY A 582 -2.85 -19.43 -2.62
CA GLY A 582 -1.96 -18.83 -1.63
C GLY A 582 -0.71 -19.64 -1.30
N LYS A 583 -0.34 -20.62 -2.13
CA LYS A 583 0.79 -21.54 -1.89
C LYS A 583 2.12 -21.11 -2.54
N GLY A 584 2.12 -20.00 -3.27
CA GLY A 584 3.25 -19.58 -4.11
C GLY A 584 3.48 -20.48 -5.32
N GLN A 585 2.45 -21.24 -5.72
CA GLN A 585 2.44 -22.11 -6.89
C GLN A 585 2.00 -21.32 -8.12
N ARG A 586 2.62 -21.59 -9.26
CA ARG A 586 2.23 -20.99 -10.54
C ARG A 586 1.46 -21.99 -11.37
N VAL A 587 0.28 -21.59 -11.84
CA VAL A 587 -0.52 -22.32 -12.82
C VAL A 587 -0.68 -21.43 -14.04
N THR A 588 -0.34 -21.94 -15.21
CA THR A 588 -0.45 -21.21 -16.48
C THR A 588 -1.20 -22.06 -17.50
N LEU A 589 -2.32 -21.55 -17.99
CA LEU A 589 -2.99 -22.04 -19.19
C LEU A 589 -2.59 -21.17 -20.35
N SER A 590 -2.05 -21.74 -21.42
CA SER A 590 -1.58 -20.99 -22.58
C SER A 590 -2.09 -21.59 -23.89
N ALA A 591 -2.48 -20.73 -24.82
CA ALA A 591 -2.81 -21.07 -26.20
C ALA A 591 -1.95 -20.25 -27.16
N ARG A 592 -1.42 -20.88 -28.20
CA ARG A 592 -0.71 -20.26 -29.31
C ARG A 592 -1.35 -20.76 -30.59
N LEU A 593 -1.99 -19.86 -31.33
CA LEU A 593 -2.75 -20.15 -32.55
C LEU A 593 -2.11 -19.37 -33.70
N GLY A 594 -1.48 -20.07 -34.63
CA GLY A 594 -0.88 -19.51 -35.83
C GLY A 594 -1.18 -20.36 -37.06
N ALA A 595 -0.75 -19.89 -38.22
CA ALA A 595 -1.01 -20.60 -39.48
C ALA A 595 -0.25 -21.93 -39.58
N LYS A 596 0.94 -22.03 -38.97
CA LYS A 596 1.76 -23.26 -38.95
C LYS A 596 1.86 -23.94 -37.58
N THR A 597 1.50 -23.25 -36.49
CA THR A 597 1.63 -23.76 -35.12
C THR A 597 0.32 -23.61 -34.37
N GLN A 598 -0.18 -24.70 -33.81
CA GLN A 598 -1.24 -24.68 -32.80
C GLN A 598 -0.74 -25.36 -31.54
N ARG A 599 -0.76 -24.67 -30.40
CA ARG A 599 -0.30 -25.22 -29.13
C ARG A 599 -1.21 -24.81 -27.99
N TYR A 600 -1.68 -25.80 -27.24
CA TYR A 600 -2.40 -25.62 -25.99
C TYR A 600 -1.62 -26.29 -24.87
N ALA A 601 -1.42 -25.61 -23.75
CA ALA A 601 -0.68 -26.17 -22.64
C ALA A 601 -1.22 -25.71 -21.29
N ILE A 602 -1.22 -26.63 -20.33
CA ILE A 602 -1.35 -26.33 -18.91
C ILE A 602 -0.02 -26.62 -18.23
N ASN A 603 0.49 -25.64 -17.49
CA ASN A 603 1.76 -25.71 -16.80
C ASN A 603 1.54 -25.45 -15.32
N PHE A 604 2.20 -26.24 -14.48
CA PHE A 604 2.26 -26.05 -13.03
C PHE A 604 3.71 -25.97 -12.59
N PHE A 605 3.98 -25.08 -11.64
CA PHE A 605 5.31 -24.92 -11.06
C PHE A 605 5.22 -24.60 -9.56
N GLU A 606 5.82 -25.47 -8.75
CA GLU A 606 6.07 -25.28 -7.32
C GLU A 606 7.55 -24.93 -7.12
N PRO A 607 7.89 -23.66 -6.79
CA PRO A 607 9.28 -23.23 -6.66
C PRO A 607 10.02 -23.83 -5.45
N TYR A 608 9.30 -24.25 -4.39
CA TYR A 608 9.90 -24.82 -3.18
C TYR A 608 9.16 -26.09 -2.77
N PHE A 609 9.33 -27.14 -3.57
CA PHE A 609 8.72 -28.44 -3.35
C PHE A 609 9.14 -28.99 -1.99
N ARG A 610 8.14 -29.32 -1.16
CA ARG A 610 8.32 -29.75 0.24
C ARG A 610 9.15 -28.77 1.08
N ASP A 611 8.97 -27.46 0.85
CA ASP A 611 9.62 -26.38 1.59
C ASP A 611 11.17 -26.47 1.55
N SER A 612 11.70 -26.97 0.44
CA SER A 612 13.13 -27.17 0.20
C SER A 612 13.64 -26.34 -0.99
N ARG A 613 14.93 -26.43 -1.32
CA ARG A 613 15.52 -25.82 -2.53
C ARG A 613 15.17 -26.55 -3.83
N TYR A 614 14.42 -27.65 -3.73
CA TYR A 614 13.92 -28.35 -4.90
C TYR A 614 12.68 -27.66 -5.45
N SER A 615 12.56 -27.57 -6.77
CA SER A 615 11.35 -27.14 -7.46
C SER A 615 10.70 -28.32 -8.16
N LEU A 616 9.38 -28.31 -8.31
CA LEU A 616 8.63 -29.30 -9.10
C LEU A 616 7.84 -28.58 -10.19
N GLY A 617 8.07 -28.93 -11.43
CA GLY A 617 7.29 -28.46 -12.57
C GLY A 617 6.65 -29.62 -13.31
N TRP A 618 5.44 -29.43 -13.81
CA TRP A 618 4.88 -30.32 -14.81
C TRP A 618 4.12 -29.53 -15.88
N SER A 619 4.08 -30.09 -17.09
CA SER A 619 3.46 -29.51 -18.25
C SER A 619 2.69 -30.60 -18.98
N LEU A 620 1.45 -30.31 -19.37
CA LEU A 620 0.67 -31.14 -20.29
C LEU A 620 0.31 -30.27 -21.48
N TYR A 621 0.53 -30.77 -22.69
CA TYR A 621 0.35 -29.99 -23.90
C TYR A 621 -0.19 -30.82 -25.06
N ASN A 622 -0.92 -30.13 -25.93
CA ASN A 622 -1.25 -30.58 -27.27
C ASN A 622 -0.59 -29.61 -28.26
N TYR A 623 0.10 -30.14 -29.26
CA TYR A 623 0.95 -29.40 -30.18
C TYR A 623 0.83 -29.94 -31.59
N GLU A 624 0.32 -29.10 -32.48
CA GLU A 624 0.27 -29.33 -33.91
C GLU A 624 1.25 -28.39 -34.62
N PHE A 625 2.02 -28.93 -35.57
CA PHE A 625 2.92 -28.15 -36.40
C PHE A 625 2.88 -28.60 -37.86
N VAL A 626 2.63 -27.66 -38.77
CA VAL A 626 2.56 -27.90 -40.23
C VAL A 626 3.91 -27.59 -40.87
N TYR A 627 4.65 -28.64 -41.24
CA TYR A 627 5.85 -28.52 -42.08
C TYR A 627 5.45 -28.34 -43.55
N ASP A 628 6.43 -28.18 -44.43
CA ASP A 628 6.15 -28.06 -45.87
C ASP A 628 5.67 -29.42 -46.45
N ASP A 629 6.16 -30.55 -45.91
CA ASP A 629 5.94 -31.88 -46.48
C ASP A 629 5.11 -32.84 -45.60
N PHE A 630 4.77 -32.43 -44.37
CA PHE A 630 3.95 -33.21 -43.41
C PHE A 630 3.39 -32.35 -42.27
N THR A 631 2.34 -32.84 -41.61
CA THR A 631 1.81 -32.28 -40.35
C THR A 631 2.23 -33.15 -39.17
N LYS A 632 2.75 -32.54 -38.10
CA LYS A 632 3.03 -33.19 -36.82
C LYS A 632 1.91 -32.88 -35.83
N ASP A 633 1.13 -33.88 -35.44
CA ASP A 633 0.21 -33.79 -34.29
C ASP A 633 0.82 -34.51 -33.08
N SER A 634 0.89 -33.87 -31.92
CA SER A 634 1.61 -34.39 -30.77
C SER A 634 0.95 -34.03 -29.44
N LYS A 635 0.65 -35.05 -28.64
CA LYS A 635 0.15 -34.91 -27.27
C LYS A 635 1.23 -35.37 -26.32
N GLY A 636 1.61 -34.47 -25.41
CA GLY A 636 2.77 -34.71 -24.56
C GLY A 636 2.62 -34.21 -23.15
N GLY A 637 3.51 -34.72 -22.31
CA GLY A 637 3.62 -34.37 -20.91
C GLY A 637 5.06 -34.39 -20.46
N ALA A 638 5.41 -33.46 -19.58
CA ALA A 638 6.72 -33.45 -18.96
C ALA A 638 6.61 -33.18 -17.46
N ILE A 639 7.43 -33.87 -16.67
CA ILE A 639 7.65 -33.58 -15.24
C ILE A 639 9.12 -33.25 -15.02
N LYS A 640 9.42 -32.22 -14.23
CA LYS A 640 10.77 -31.72 -13.97
C LYS A 640 10.96 -31.48 -12.48
N ILE A 641 12.04 -32.02 -11.91
CA ILE A 641 12.51 -31.70 -10.57
C ILE A 641 13.77 -30.85 -10.72
N GLY A 642 13.71 -29.63 -10.22
CA GLY A 642 14.82 -28.67 -10.26
C GLY A 642 15.48 -28.49 -8.90
N TYR A 643 16.68 -27.94 -8.89
CA TYR A 643 17.41 -27.54 -7.70
C TYR A 643 18.13 -26.21 -7.94
N SER A 644 17.93 -25.26 -7.03
CA SER A 644 18.62 -23.96 -7.07
C SER A 644 19.93 -24.02 -6.28
N PHE A 645 21.07 -24.06 -6.97
CA PHE A 645 22.40 -24.06 -6.35
C PHE A 645 22.75 -22.67 -5.78
N THR A 646 22.53 -21.62 -6.58
CA THR A 646 22.66 -20.21 -6.19
C THR A 646 21.42 -19.42 -6.64
N SER A 647 21.43 -18.09 -6.52
CA SER A 647 20.37 -17.25 -7.11
C SER A 647 20.42 -17.18 -8.64
N GLU A 648 21.56 -17.50 -9.23
CA GLU A 648 21.85 -17.42 -10.66
C GLU A 648 21.94 -18.81 -11.29
N LEU A 649 22.44 -19.82 -10.56
CA LEU A 649 22.67 -21.18 -11.04
C LEU A 649 21.60 -22.15 -10.53
N SER A 650 20.97 -22.84 -11.47
CA SER A 650 19.97 -23.89 -11.23
C SER A 650 20.19 -25.06 -12.17
N GLY A 651 19.77 -26.25 -11.73
CA GLY A 651 19.73 -27.43 -12.59
C GLY A 651 18.43 -28.18 -12.44
N TYR A 652 18.11 -29.06 -13.38
CA TYR A 652 16.95 -29.93 -13.28
C TYR A 652 17.17 -31.28 -13.95
N ILE A 653 16.39 -32.26 -13.50
CA ILE A 653 16.17 -33.54 -14.16
C ILE A 653 14.68 -33.65 -14.44
N GLY A 654 14.31 -34.13 -15.63
CA GLY A 654 12.93 -34.29 -16.03
C GLY A 654 12.70 -35.49 -16.90
N TYR A 655 11.44 -35.87 -17.03
CA TYR A 655 10.97 -36.92 -17.91
C TYR A 655 9.93 -36.33 -18.86
N ARG A 656 10.12 -36.55 -20.17
CA ARG A 656 9.22 -36.14 -21.25
C ARG A 656 8.62 -37.38 -21.89
N TYR A 657 7.34 -37.33 -22.17
CA TYR A 657 6.60 -38.32 -22.93
C TYR A 657 5.79 -37.60 -24.00
N ASP A 658 6.00 -37.94 -25.27
CA ASP A 658 5.24 -37.42 -26.40
C ASP A 658 4.66 -38.60 -27.20
N ASP A 659 3.35 -38.57 -27.47
CA ASP A 659 2.68 -39.41 -28.45
C ASP A 659 2.45 -38.55 -29.70
N THR A 660 3.17 -38.87 -30.77
CA THR A 660 3.24 -38.09 -31.99
C THR A 660 2.70 -38.88 -33.18
N LYS A 661 1.94 -38.23 -34.05
CA LYS A 661 1.49 -38.77 -35.33
C LYS A 661 1.90 -37.82 -36.44
N LEU A 662 2.38 -38.41 -37.54
CA LEU A 662 2.61 -37.66 -38.77
C LEU A 662 1.41 -37.86 -39.70
N GLU A 663 0.80 -36.74 -40.08
CA GLU A 663 -0.37 -36.63 -40.95
C GLU A 663 -0.01 -35.81 -42.19
N ASP A 664 -0.90 -35.76 -43.18
CA ASP A 664 -0.75 -34.95 -44.41
C ASP A 664 0.61 -35.08 -45.12
N LEU A 665 1.15 -36.30 -45.23
CA LEU A 665 2.43 -36.51 -45.92
C LEU A 665 2.28 -36.28 -47.44
N SER A 666 3.22 -35.57 -48.04
CA SER A 666 3.35 -35.44 -49.50
C SER A 666 3.51 -36.81 -50.20
N GLU A 667 3.04 -36.93 -51.45
CA GLU A 667 3.08 -38.20 -52.20
C GLU A 667 4.51 -38.70 -52.47
N ASP A 668 5.46 -37.79 -52.62
CA ASP A 668 6.87 -38.02 -52.95
C ASP A 668 7.83 -37.70 -51.79
N VAL A 669 7.34 -37.76 -50.55
CA VAL A 669 8.10 -37.35 -49.36
C VAL A 669 9.35 -38.20 -49.11
N ALA A 670 10.42 -37.57 -48.60
CA ALA A 670 11.71 -38.20 -48.34
C ALA A 670 11.60 -39.43 -47.44
N GLN A 671 12.41 -40.45 -47.74
CA GLN A 671 12.40 -41.73 -47.03
C GLN A 671 12.58 -41.58 -45.51
N ILE A 672 13.41 -40.62 -45.05
CA ILE A 672 13.62 -40.36 -43.62
C ILE A 672 12.36 -39.81 -42.92
N ILE A 673 11.50 -39.09 -43.64
CA ILE A 673 10.22 -38.60 -43.13
C ILE A 673 9.22 -39.75 -43.07
N LEU A 674 9.18 -40.62 -44.11
CA LEU A 674 8.38 -41.85 -44.08
C LEU A 674 8.75 -42.76 -42.91
N GLU A 675 10.04 -42.99 -42.68
CA GLU A 675 10.53 -43.78 -41.54
C GLU A 675 10.17 -43.16 -40.18
N SER A 676 9.99 -41.84 -40.12
CA SER A 676 9.56 -41.15 -38.90
C SER A 676 8.07 -41.33 -38.59
N LYS A 677 7.26 -41.76 -39.57
CA LYS A 677 5.82 -42.00 -39.41
C LYS A 677 5.54 -43.17 -38.47
N ASP A 678 6.43 -44.15 -38.46
CA ASP A 678 6.32 -45.36 -37.63
C ASP A 678 6.96 -45.18 -36.23
N ILE A 679 7.33 -43.93 -35.87
CA ILE A 679 7.89 -43.58 -34.57
C ILE A 679 6.92 -42.60 -33.88
N ASN A 680 6.03 -43.14 -33.06
CA ASN A 680 4.98 -42.41 -32.40
C ASN A 680 5.40 -41.96 -30.99
N ILE A 681 5.98 -42.87 -30.21
CA ILE A 681 6.24 -42.63 -28.80
C ILE A 681 7.68 -42.13 -28.60
N THR A 682 7.83 -40.92 -28.08
CA THR A 682 9.11 -40.39 -27.60
C THR A 682 9.09 -40.29 -26.09
N SER A 683 9.86 -41.15 -25.41
CA SER A 683 10.07 -41.13 -23.96
C SER A 683 11.51 -40.76 -23.67
N ALA A 684 11.72 -39.65 -22.96
CA ALA A 684 13.05 -39.06 -22.81
C ALA A 684 13.35 -38.55 -21.41
N LEU A 685 14.57 -38.82 -20.94
CA LEU A 685 15.15 -38.23 -19.74
C LEU A 685 15.87 -36.92 -20.12
N GLN A 686 15.46 -35.82 -19.50
CA GLN A 686 16.00 -34.48 -19.72
C GLN A 686 16.84 -34.05 -18.52
N THR A 687 18.03 -33.51 -18.77
CA THR A 687 18.86 -32.86 -17.74
C THR A 687 19.24 -31.48 -18.23
N GLY A 688 19.11 -30.47 -17.38
CA GLY A 688 19.44 -29.09 -17.76
C GLY A 688 20.20 -28.34 -16.68
N LEU A 689 21.06 -27.42 -17.12
CA LEU A 689 21.75 -26.43 -16.29
C LEU A 689 21.49 -25.04 -16.84
N ILE A 690 21.10 -24.12 -15.96
CA ILE A 690 20.75 -22.74 -16.29
C ILE A 690 21.53 -21.81 -15.37
N TYR A 691 22.29 -20.90 -15.96
CA TYR A 691 22.94 -19.79 -15.29
C TYR A 691 22.40 -18.46 -15.84
N ASP A 692 21.73 -17.65 -15.01
CA ASP A 692 21.22 -16.33 -15.39
C ASP A 692 21.70 -15.24 -14.43
N SER A 693 22.54 -14.34 -14.94
CA SER A 693 23.07 -13.17 -14.23
C SER A 693 22.68 -11.85 -14.91
N ARG A 694 21.72 -11.89 -15.85
CA ARG A 694 21.28 -10.69 -16.59
C ARG A 694 20.70 -9.66 -15.62
N ASN A 695 21.07 -8.40 -15.82
CA ASN A 695 20.59 -7.32 -14.96
C ASN A 695 19.11 -6.99 -15.14
N ARG A 696 18.51 -7.38 -16.27
CA ARG A 696 17.11 -7.20 -16.64
C ARG A 696 16.68 -8.37 -17.50
N TYR A 697 15.40 -8.73 -17.45
CA TYR A 697 14.84 -9.79 -18.30
C TYR A 697 14.70 -9.34 -19.76
N PHE A 698 14.11 -8.15 -20.00
CA PHE A 698 14.00 -7.55 -21.34
C PHE A 698 15.02 -6.43 -21.53
N LEU A 699 15.66 -6.40 -22.71
CA LEU A 699 16.77 -5.51 -23.06
C LEU A 699 17.84 -5.45 -21.94
N PRO A 700 18.47 -6.58 -21.60
CA PRO A 700 19.61 -6.59 -20.70
C PRO A 700 20.72 -5.68 -21.25
N THR A 701 21.47 -5.04 -20.36
CA THR A 701 22.62 -4.20 -20.73
C THR A 701 23.94 -4.77 -20.25
N LYS A 702 23.88 -5.74 -19.33
CA LYS A 702 25.03 -6.48 -18.79
C LYS A 702 24.57 -7.80 -18.21
N GLY A 703 25.48 -8.76 -18.16
CA GLY A 703 25.26 -10.07 -17.55
C GLY A 703 25.07 -11.16 -18.59
N TRP A 704 25.03 -12.41 -18.13
CA TRP A 704 25.15 -13.59 -18.96
C TRP A 704 23.93 -14.50 -18.75
N TYR A 705 23.55 -15.21 -19.79
CA TYR A 705 22.56 -16.28 -19.74
C TYR A 705 23.15 -17.51 -20.44
N HIS A 706 23.25 -18.62 -19.72
CA HIS A 706 23.76 -19.88 -20.25
C HIS A 706 22.77 -20.99 -19.95
N LYS A 707 22.41 -21.74 -20.98
CA LYS A 707 21.52 -22.89 -20.90
C LYS A 707 22.20 -24.07 -21.58
N LEU A 708 22.33 -25.18 -20.86
CA LEU A 708 22.80 -26.44 -21.41
C LEU A 708 21.75 -27.51 -21.11
N GLU A 709 21.24 -28.16 -22.15
CA GLU A 709 20.24 -29.23 -22.06
C GLU A 709 20.80 -30.49 -22.69
N MET A 710 20.63 -31.61 -21.97
CA MET A 710 20.94 -32.95 -22.42
C MET A 710 19.67 -33.78 -22.36
N GLU A 711 19.41 -34.57 -23.39
CA GLU A 711 18.22 -35.38 -23.50
C GLU A 711 18.56 -36.76 -24.04
N TYR A 712 18.12 -37.79 -23.34
CA TYR A 712 18.28 -39.17 -23.76
C TYR A 712 16.89 -39.79 -23.96
N ALA A 713 16.57 -40.11 -25.21
CA ALA A 713 15.38 -40.86 -25.58
C ALA A 713 15.78 -42.29 -25.98
N GLY A 714 15.04 -43.29 -25.52
CA GLY A 714 15.36 -44.68 -25.86
C GLY A 714 14.33 -45.70 -25.41
N GLU A 715 14.45 -46.90 -25.96
CA GLU A 715 13.54 -48.03 -25.73
C GLU A 715 13.44 -48.44 -24.26
N TYR A 716 14.53 -48.31 -23.48
CA TYR A 716 14.53 -48.59 -22.04
C TYR A 716 13.62 -47.66 -21.23
N LEU A 717 13.23 -46.52 -21.80
CA LEU A 717 12.29 -45.57 -21.21
C LEU A 717 10.85 -45.80 -21.71
N GLY A 718 10.60 -46.86 -22.49
CA GLY A 718 9.31 -47.15 -23.10
C GLY A 718 8.97 -46.25 -24.29
N GLY A 719 9.98 -45.69 -24.98
CA GLY A 719 9.82 -44.91 -26.21
C GLY A 719 10.32 -45.66 -27.43
N GLU A 720 9.79 -45.33 -28.60
CA GLU A 720 10.18 -45.91 -29.90
C GLU A 720 11.37 -45.16 -30.51
N SER A 721 11.52 -43.87 -30.20
CA SER A 721 12.67 -43.05 -30.60
C SER A 721 13.94 -43.42 -29.82
N ASN A 722 15.10 -43.38 -30.47
CA ASN A 722 16.39 -43.63 -29.81
C ASN A 722 17.46 -42.60 -30.22
N PHE A 723 17.73 -41.65 -29.33
CA PHE A 723 18.74 -40.60 -29.52
C PHE A 723 19.27 -40.03 -28.21
N PHE A 724 20.48 -39.51 -28.27
CA PHE A 724 21.04 -38.60 -27.28
C PHE A 724 21.24 -37.22 -27.92
N LYS A 725 20.68 -36.18 -27.31
CA LYS A 725 20.64 -34.81 -27.83
C LYS A 725 21.25 -33.85 -26.80
N ILE A 726 22.17 -33.01 -27.24
CA ILE A 726 22.75 -31.92 -26.46
C ILE A 726 22.43 -30.61 -27.17
N VAL A 727 21.94 -29.62 -26.43
CA VAL A 727 21.70 -28.26 -26.92
C VAL A 727 22.29 -27.26 -25.93
N GLY A 728 23.10 -26.33 -26.43
CA GLY A 728 23.67 -25.23 -25.66
C GLY A 728 23.27 -23.88 -26.24
N GLU A 729 22.90 -22.93 -25.37
CA GLU A 729 22.65 -21.53 -25.72
C GLU A 729 23.37 -20.62 -24.72
N HIS A 730 24.14 -19.67 -25.23
CA HIS A 730 24.95 -18.75 -24.45
C HIS A 730 24.73 -17.32 -24.94
N GLN A 731 24.17 -16.47 -24.10
CA GLN A 731 23.97 -15.04 -24.35
C GLN A 731 24.87 -14.22 -23.43
N VAL A 732 25.59 -13.25 -24.00
CA VAL A 732 26.47 -12.34 -23.25
C VAL A 732 26.12 -10.91 -23.61
N TYR A 733 25.78 -10.12 -22.60
CA TYR A 733 25.50 -8.69 -22.72
C TYR A 733 26.61 -7.89 -22.04
N PHE A 734 27.13 -6.87 -22.73
CA PHE A 734 28.18 -6.01 -22.20
C PHE A 734 28.01 -4.55 -22.68
N PRO A 735 28.27 -3.57 -21.81
CA PRO A 735 28.14 -2.16 -22.18
C PRO A 735 29.29 -1.71 -23.09
N ILE A 736 28.96 -1.02 -24.17
CA ILE A 736 29.91 -0.36 -25.08
C ILE A 736 29.60 1.15 -25.06
N PHE A 737 30.25 1.90 -24.17
CA PHE A 737 29.92 3.31 -23.90
C PHE A 737 28.43 3.53 -23.54
N LYS A 738 27.64 4.10 -24.44
CA LYS A 738 26.19 4.34 -24.31
C LYS A 738 25.34 3.29 -25.02
N LEU A 739 25.99 2.30 -25.64
CA LEU A 739 25.40 1.19 -26.40
C LEU A 739 25.52 -0.11 -25.59
N THR A 740 24.83 -1.14 -26.04
CA THR A 740 24.97 -2.50 -25.51
C THR A 740 25.42 -3.43 -26.63
N GLY A 741 26.53 -4.12 -26.42
CA GLY A 741 26.90 -5.30 -27.21
C GLY A 741 26.16 -6.53 -26.70
N HIS A 742 25.66 -7.36 -27.61
CA HIS A 742 25.01 -8.62 -27.29
C HIS A 742 25.46 -9.71 -28.26
N ILE A 743 25.86 -10.85 -27.72
CA ILE A 743 26.29 -12.02 -28.48
C ILE A 743 25.46 -13.22 -28.03
N THR A 744 24.79 -13.89 -28.96
CA THR A 744 24.15 -15.21 -28.74
C THR A 744 24.94 -16.26 -29.51
N LEU A 745 25.34 -17.33 -28.84
CA LEU A 745 25.93 -18.52 -29.44
C LEU A 745 25.05 -19.72 -29.12
N GLY A 746 24.67 -20.48 -30.15
CA GLY A 746 23.91 -21.71 -29.99
C GLY A 746 24.52 -22.87 -30.75
N TYR A 747 24.47 -24.07 -30.17
CA TYR A 747 24.91 -25.29 -30.82
C TYR A 747 24.05 -26.47 -30.42
N GLY A 748 24.03 -27.49 -31.26
CA GLY A 748 23.30 -28.71 -31.02
C GLY A 748 23.98 -29.92 -31.64
N TYR A 749 23.85 -31.06 -30.97
CA TYR A 749 24.31 -32.35 -31.45
C TYR A 749 23.28 -33.42 -31.06
N ILE A 750 22.91 -34.28 -32.01
CA ILE A 750 22.03 -35.43 -31.77
C ILE A 750 22.65 -36.68 -32.39
N THR A 751 22.67 -37.77 -31.63
CA THR A 751 23.15 -39.07 -32.13
C THR A 751 22.04 -39.78 -32.88
N GLU A 752 22.32 -40.29 -34.07
CA GLU A 752 21.47 -41.30 -34.69
C GLU A 752 21.78 -42.64 -34.00
N GLY A 753 20.82 -43.21 -33.26
CA GLY A 753 21.02 -44.48 -32.54
C GLY A 753 21.42 -45.63 -33.49
N GLY A 754 21.90 -46.76 -32.95
CA GLY A 754 22.36 -47.91 -33.76
C GLY A 754 21.31 -48.49 -34.72
N ALA A 755 20.03 -48.27 -34.46
CA ALA A 755 18.89 -48.62 -35.33
C ALA A 755 18.30 -47.45 -36.12
N LYS A 756 18.91 -46.24 -36.07
CA LYS A 756 18.48 -45.00 -36.75
C LYS A 756 17.03 -44.53 -36.49
N LYS A 757 16.48 -44.79 -35.31
CA LYS A 757 15.12 -44.36 -34.90
C LYS A 757 15.05 -42.92 -34.39
N VAL A 758 15.57 -41.96 -35.16
CA VAL A 758 15.48 -40.53 -34.81
C VAL A 758 14.45 -39.86 -35.69
N PRO A 759 13.29 -39.45 -35.15
CA PRO A 759 12.29 -38.78 -35.96
C PRO A 759 12.81 -37.48 -36.57
N VAL A 760 12.40 -37.19 -37.79
CA VAL A 760 12.82 -35.99 -38.53
C VAL A 760 12.53 -34.69 -37.75
N TYR A 761 11.41 -34.65 -37.03
CA TYR A 761 11.00 -33.50 -36.22
C TYR A 761 11.83 -33.30 -34.93
N GLU A 762 12.73 -34.22 -34.59
CA GLU A 762 13.71 -34.05 -33.50
C GLU A 762 15.07 -33.53 -34.00
N ARG A 763 15.28 -33.48 -35.32
CA ARG A 763 16.49 -32.95 -35.97
C ARG A 763 16.53 -31.42 -35.91
N PHE A 764 17.69 -30.83 -36.18
CA PHE A 764 17.88 -29.39 -36.09
C PHE A 764 17.56 -28.69 -37.40
N PHE A 765 16.97 -27.50 -37.28
CA PHE A 765 16.63 -26.59 -38.38
C PHE A 765 17.00 -25.16 -37.93
N LEU A 766 17.61 -24.37 -38.81
CA LEU A 766 17.96 -22.98 -38.52
C LEU A 766 17.24 -22.00 -39.46
N GLY A 767 17.26 -20.73 -39.06
CA GLY A 767 16.56 -19.61 -39.70
C GLY A 767 15.52 -18.96 -38.78
N GLY A 768 15.14 -17.72 -39.11
CA GLY A 768 14.16 -16.92 -38.35
C GLY A 768 14.75 -16.14 -37.16
N ILE A 769 13.86 -15.52 -36.36
CA ILE A 769 14.23 -14.49 -35.36
C ILE A 769 15.12 -15.01 -34.20
N ARG A 770 15.16 -16.32 -33.96
CA ARG A 770 15.89 -16.96 -32.85
C ARG A 770 17.24 -17.56 -33.25
N SER A 771 17.61 -17.55 -34.52
CA SER A 771 18.89 -18.09 -34.99
C SER A 771 19.51 -17.19 -36.06
N VAL A 772 19.46 -17.55 -37.35
CA VAL A 772 19.99 -16.73 -38.43
C VAL A 772 18.85 -15.92 -39.06
N ARG A 773 18.73 -14.64 -38.68
CA ARG A 773 17.73 -13.73 -39.28
C ARG A 773 18.03 -13.51 -40.75
N GLY A 774 17.05 -13.11 -41.55
CA GLY A 774 17.22 -13.00 -43.01
C GLY A 774 16.92 -14.30 -43.79
N PHE A 775 16.96 -15.45 -43.12
CA PHE A 775 16.45 -16.73 -43.62
C PHE A 775 15.09 -17.05 -42.97
N LYS A 776 14.20 -17.76 -43.67
CA LYS A 776 12.99 -18.33 -43.02
C LYS A 776 13.41 -19.54 -42.20
N TYR A 777 12.60 -19.92 -41.21
CA TYR A 777 12.91 -21.09 -40.40
C TYR A 777 12.90 -22.35 -41.28
N GLY A 778 13.92 -23.19 -41.14
CA GLY A 778 14.08 -24.40 -41.94
C GLY A 778 14.80 -24.19 -43.26
N ASP A 779 15.02 -22.96 -43.72
CA ASP A 779 15.78 -22.69 -44.96
C ASP A 779 17.25 -23.11 -44.83
N ILE A 780 17.80 -23.01 -43.62
CA ILE A 780 19.13 -23.53 -43.32
C ILE A 780 18.96 -24.96 -42.78
N SER A 781 18.95 -25.91 -43.71
CA SER A 781 18.77 -27.34 -43.46
C SER A 781 19.46 -28.16 -44.56
N PRO A 782 20.01 -29.35 -44.25
CA PRO A 782 20.23 -30.40 -45.24
C PRO A 782 18.92 -30.73 -45.97
N THR A 783 19.03 -31.03 -47.26
CA THR A 783 17.93 -31.46 -48.12
C THR A 783 18.14 -32.88 -48.64
N ASP A 784 17.05 -33.61 -48.88
CA ASP A 784 17.14 -34.90 -49.56
C ASP A 784 17.50 -34.68 -51.05
N PRO A 785 18.50 -35.37 -51.60
CA PRO A 785 18.94 -35.14 -52.97
C PRO A 785 17.96 -35.63 -54.05
N LYS A 786 16.93 -36.41 -53.69
CA LYS A 786 15.92 -36.92 -54.64
C LYS A 786 14.63 -36.10 -54.62
N THR A 787 14.16 -35.76 -53.43
CA THR A 787 12.86 -35.09 -53.23
C THR A 787 13.01 -33.59 -52.98
N GLU A 788 14.22 -33.12 -52.69
CA GLU A 788 14.55 -31.74 -52.27
C GLU A 788 13.96 -31.34 -50.89
N ASP A 789 13.27 -32.25 -50.20
CA ASP A 789 12.67 -32.01 -48.89
C ASP A 789 13.72 -31.61 -47.84
N LYS A 790 13.33 -30.74 -46.92
CA LYS A 790 14.17 -30.30 -45.81
C LYS A 790 14.16 -31.33 -44.69
N ILE A 791 15.22 -32.13 -44.60
CA ILE A 791 15.31 -33.26 -43.66
C ILE A 791 15.98 -32.94 -42.31
N GLY A 792 16.47 -31.71 -42.12
CA GLY A 792 17.17 -31.32 -40.90
C GLY A 792 18.52 -32.02 -40.70
N GLY A 793 19.29 -31.57 -39.71
CA GLY A 793 20.62 -32.12 -39.41
C GLY A 793 20.77 -32.67 -38.01
N THR A 794 21.84 -33.45 -37.84
CA THR A 794 22.28 -33.99 -36.56
C THR A 794 23.15 -33.02 -35.78
N ARG A 795 23.62 -31.95 -36.42
CA ARG A 795 24.46 -30.91 -35.80
C ARG A 795 23.97 -29.54 -36.22
N MET A 796 24.02 -28.57 -35.31
CA MET A 796 23.77 -27.18 -35.64
C MET A 796 24.74 -26.25 -34.91
N PHE A 797 25.01 -25.10 -35.52
CA PHE A 797 25.71 -23.99 -34.91
C PHE A 797 25.13 -22.68 -35.41
N TYR A 798 24.96 -21.70 -34.53
CA TYR A 798 24.68 -20.32 -34.92
C TYR A 798 25.31 -19.32 -33.94
N LEU A 799 25.59 -18.13 -34.47
CA LEU A 799 26.12 -16.97 -33.76
C LEU A 799 25.34 -15.73 -34.20
N GLN A 800 24.77 -15.01 -33.24
CA GLN A 800 24.16 -13.71 -33.45
C GLN A 800 25.01 -12.66 -32.75
N THR A 801 25.45 -11.63 -33.46
CA THR A 801 26.19 -10.49 -32.90
C THR A 801 25.37 -9.23 -33.11
N GLU A 802 25.05 -8.53 -32.03
CA GLU A 802 24.16 -7.38 -32.04
C GLU A 802 24.81 -6.17 -31.36
N THR A 803 24.52 -4.99 -31.91
CA THR A 803 24.72 -3.71 -31.20
C THR A 803 23.36 -3.04 -31.03
N ILE A 804 22.99 -2.83 -29.77
CA ILE A 804 21.72 -2.23 -29.36
C ILE A 804 22.00 -0.80 -28.93
N PHE A 805 21.26 0.16 -29.50
CA PHE A 805 21.44 1.58 -29.24
C PHE A 805 20.10 2.27 -28.94
N PRO A 806 20.06 3.20 -27.97
CA PRO A 806 18.83 3.87 -27.61
C PRO A 806 18.43 4.89 -28.68
N LEU A 807 17.23 4.74 -29.25
CA LEU A 807 16.61 5.76 -30.11
C LEU A 807 15.89 6.81 -29.25
N LEU A 808 15.05 6.34 -28.31
CA LEU A 808 14.35 7.18 -27.34
C LEU A 808 14.44 6.54 -25.94
N LYS A 809 15.43 6.98 -25.16
CA LYS A 809 15.69 6.49 -23.80
C LYS A 809 14.47 6.56 -22.87
N ASN A 810 13.64 7.58 -23.05
CA ASN A 810 12.52 7.86 -22.16
C ASN A 810 11.37 6.85 -22.28
N ILE A 811 11.29 6.15 -23.41
CA ILE A 811 10.25 5.14 -23.70
C ILE A 811 10.84 3.75 -23.97
N ASN A 812 12.13 3.53 -23.64
CA ASN A 812 12.86 2.29 -23.92
C ASN A 812 12.74 1.79 -25.38
N LEU A 813 12.70 2.72 -26.34
CA LEU A 813 12.79 2.40 -27.76
C LEU A 813 14.26 2.33 -28.17
N ASN A 814 14.68 1.20 -28.69
CA ASN A 814 16.06 0.92 -29.08
C ASN A 814 16.11 0.44 -30.54
N GLY A 815 17.14 0.88 -31.25
CA GLY A 815 17.54 0.32 -32.53
C GLY A 815 18.52 -0.82 -32.30
N VAL A 816 18.57 -1.74 -33.26
CA VAL A 816 19.49 -2.87 -33.28
C VAL A 816 20.11 -2.93 -34.67
N VAL A 817 21.42 -3.13 -34.73
CA VAL A 817 22.10 -3.64 -35.91
C VAL A 817 22.67 -5.00 -35.56
N PHE A 818 22.59 -5.96 -36.47
CA PHE A 818 23.04 -7.32 -36.20
C PHE A 818 23.75 -7.94 -37.39
N PHE A 819 24.58 -8.93 -37.08
CA PHE A 819 25.18 -9.88 -38.00
C PHE A 819 24.98 -11.27 -37.43
N ASP A 820 24.36 -12.15 -38.22
CA ASP A 820 24.12 -13.53 -37.84
C ASP A 820 24.87 -14.47 -38.77
N MET A 821 25.33 -15.59 -38.24
CA MET A 821 25.84 -16.70 -39.03
C MET A 821 25.41 -18.03 -38.43
N GLY A 822 25.31 -19.06 -39.25
CA GLY A 822 25.03 -20.41 -38.76
C GLY A 822 24.83 -21.43 -39.85
N ASN A 823 24.87 -22.70 -39.49
CA ASN A 823 24.52 -23.78 -40.38
C ASN A 823 24.07 -25.04 -39.63
N VAL A 824 23.45 -25.95 -40.39
CA VAL A 824 22.99 -27.27 -39.96
C VAL A 824 23.68 -28.32 -40.82
N TRP A 825 24.22 -29.35 -40.17
CA TRP A 825 24.92 -30.44 -40.84
C TRP A 825 24.32 -31.79 -40.47
N ASP A 826 24.47 -32.74 -41.39
CA ASP A 826 24.13 -34.13 -41.19
C ASP A 826 25.39 -35.01 -41.13
N LEU A 827 25.27 -36.25 -40.62
CA LEU A 827 26.40 -37.19 -40.57
C LEU A 827 27.00 -37.47 -41.95
N LYS A 828 26.15 -37.49 -42.98
CA LYS A 828 26.57 -37.71 -44.38
C LYS A 828 27.32 -36.51 -44.98
N THR A 829 26.95 -35.29 -44.59
CA THR A 829 27.57 -34.07 -45.15
C THR A 829 28.83 -33.66 -44.41
N GLY A 830 28.94 -34.02 -43.12
CA GLY A 830 30.07 -33.64 -42.26
C GLY A 830 30.06 -32.16 -41.89
N PHE A 831 30.84 -31.79 -40.87
CA PHE A 831 30.99 -30.38 -40.49
C PHE A 831 32.00 -29.69 -41.40
N GLN A 832 31.61 -28.55 -41.99
CA GLN A 832 32.51 -27.70 -42.77
C GLN A 832 32.38 -26.25 -42.28
N SER A 833 33.46 -25.61 -41.83
CA SER A 833 33.37 -24.22 -41.34
C SER A 833 33.16 -23.19 -42.46
N SER A 834 33.45 -23.57 -43.70
CA SER A 834 33.33 -22.71 -44.89
C SER A 834 31.90 -22.49 -45.37
N ASP A 835 30.95 -23.34 -44.98
CA ASP A 835 29.57 -23.33 -45.47
C ASP A 835 28.58 -22.57 -44.57
N LEU A 836 29.10 -21.85 -43.57
CA LEU A 836 28.29 -21.03 -42.68
C LEU A 836 27.53 -19.95 -43.45
N ARG A 837 26.20 -20.04 -43.39
CA ARG A 837 25.27 -19.06 -43.98
C ARG A 837 25.31 -17.79 -43.16
N LYS A 838 25.24 -16.63 -43.81
CA LYS A 838 25.46 -15.32 -43.17
C LYS A 838 24.36 -14.33 -43.53
N SER A 839 24.04 -13.46 -42.59
CA SER A 839 23.13 -12.34 -42.80
C SER A 839 23.53 -11.11 -42.00
N ILE A 840 23.08 -9.96 -42.46
CA ILE A 840 23.15 -8.69 -41.72
C ILE A 840 21.76 -8.10 -41.64
N GLY A 841 21.51 -7.26 -40.65
CA GLY A 841 20.21 -6.60 -40.59
C GLY A 841 20.08 -5.54 -39.55
N VAL A 842 18.87 -5.00 -39.49
CA VAL A 842 18.48 -3.93 -38.59
C VAL A 842 17.16 -4.27 -37.90
N GLY A 843 16.96 -3.72 -36.72
CA GLY A 843 15.75 -3.95 -35.95
C GLY A 843 15.37 -2.81 -35.02
N LEU A 844 14.13 -2.87 -34.54
CA LEU A 844 13.57 -1.99 -33.53
C LEU A 844 13.07 -2.85 -32.37
N ARG A 845 13.47 -2.48 -31.15
CA ARG A 845 13.02 -3.11 -29.91
C ARG A 845 12.38 -2.09 -29.00
N TRP A 846 11.15 -2.35 -28.58
CA TRP A 846 10.38 -1.43 -27.75
C TRP A 846 9.70 -2.18 -26.62
N LEU A 847 9.91 -1.73 -25.38
CA LEU A 847 9.07 -2.16 -24.27
C LEU A 847 7.78 -1.31 -24.27
N SER A 848 6.77 -1.75 -25.01
CA SER A 848 5.50 -1.04 -25.13
C SER A 848 4.59 -1.28 -23.90
N PRO A 849 3.54 -0.48 -23.69
CA PRO A 849 2.52 -0.75 -22.67
C PRO A 849 1.83 -2.12 -22.82
N PHE A 850 1.82 -2.68 -24.03
CA PHE A 850 1.21 -3.97 -24.35
C PHE A 850 2.21 -5.13 -24.30
N GLY A 851 3.44 -4.88 -23.84
CA GLY A 851 4.51 -5.86 -23.76
C GLY A 851 5.68 -5.56 -24.70
N PRO A 852 6.74 -6.37 -24.66
CA PRO A 852 7.91 -6.15 -25.48
C PRO A 852 7.62 -6.43 -26.96
N LEU A 853 8.21 -5.60 -27.83
CA LEU A 853 8.05 -5.64 -29.27
C LEU A 853 9.43 -5.74 -29.91
N ARG A 854 9.58 -6.64 -30.89
CA ARG A 854 10.75 -6.77 -31.76
C ARG A 854 10.31 -6.73 -33.21
N ILE A 855 10.91 -5.84 -33.98
CA ILE A 855 10.84 -5.83 -35.45
C ILE A 855 12.27 -6.01 -35.94
N GLU A 856 12.52 -7.00 -36.80
CA GLU A 856 13.86 -7.34 -37.25
C GLU A 856 13.79 -7.64 -38.76
N TRP A 857 14.53 -6.90 -39.57
CA TRP A 857 14.71 -7.15 -40.99
C TRP A 857 16.13 -7.63 -41.23
N GLY A 858 16.29 -8.82 -41.81
CA GLY A 858 17.58 -9.40 -42.15
C GLY A 858 17.74 -9.57 -43.65
N TYR A 859 18.94 -9.31 -44.15
CA TYR A 859 19.36 -9.46 -45.53
C TYR A 859 20.34 -10.63 -45.64
N ASN A 860 20.06 -11.57 -46.54
CA ASN A 860 20.89 -12.74 -46.81
C ASN A 860 22.07 -12.33 -47.71
N ILE A 861 23.28 -12.29 -47.12
CA ILE A 861 24.51 -11.91 -47.86
C ILE A 861 25.21 -13.11 -48.49
N ASP A 862 24.72 -14.32 -48.24
CA ASP A 862 25.24 -15.59 -48.74
C ASP A 862 24.15 -16.32 -49.55
N ARG A 863 23.47 -15.56 -50.42
CA ARG A 863 22.26 -15.99 -51.13
C ARG A 863 22.57 -17.02 -52.22
N LYS A 864 21.83 -18.15 -52.20
CA LYS A 864 21.76 -19.11 -53.32
C LYS A 864 20.68 -18.70 -54.35
N PRO A 865 20.73 -19.17 -55.61
CA PRO A 865 19.82 -18.72 -56.68
C PRO A 865 18.32 -18.77 -56.31
N ASP A 866 17.89 -19.83 -55.64
CA ASP A 866 16.47 -20.08 -55.31
C ASP A 866 16.05 -19.59 -53.91
N GLU A 867 16.90 -18.79 -53.25
CA GLU A 867 16.61 -18.26 -51.91
C GLU A 867 16.13 -16.81 -51.95
N ASP A 868 15.34 -16.45 -50.94
CA ASP A 868 14.95 -15.07 -50.70
C ASP A 868 16.16 -14.18 -50.36
N SER A 869 16.13 -12.93 -50.83
CA SER A 869 17.17 -11.95 -50.54
C SER A 869 17.10 -11.38 -49.11
N SER A 870 15.92 -11.42 -48.48
CA SER A 870 15.71 -10.87 -47.16
C SER A 870 14.47 -11.47 -46.50
N ASN A 871 14.42 -11.40 -45.17
CA ASN A 871 13.29 -11.84 -44.38
C ASN A 871 12.94 -10.83 -43.28
N PHE A 872 11.65 -10.64 -43.05
CA PHE A 872 11.11 -9.73 -42.04
C PHE A 872 10.46 -10.53 -40.91
N ASN A 873 10.83 -10.21 -39.67
CA ASN A 873 10.29 -10.85 -38.47
C ASN A 873 9.75 -9.80 -37.50
N PHE A 874 8.63 -10.13 -36.88
CA PHE A 874 7.93 -9.28 -35.94
C PHE A 874 7.35 -10.09 -34.77
N GLN A 875 7.49 -9.57 -33.56
CA GLN A 875 6.97 -10.21 -32.37
C GLN A 875 6.47 -9.15 -31.38
N ILE A 876 5.23 -9.27 -30.91
CA ILE A 876 4.68 -8.51 -29.77
C ILE A 876 4.22 -9.50 -28.69
N GLY A 877 4.72 -9.30 -27.48
CA GLY A 877 4.34 -10.15 -26.33
C GLY A 877 4.91 -11.57 -26.40
N GLY A 878 4.60 -12.35 -25.36
CA GLY A 878 5.16 -13.69 -25.12
C GLY A 878 6.47 -13.68 -24.33
N GLU A 879 6.95 -14.87 -23.93
CA GLU A 879 8.28 -15.02 -23.33
C GLU A 879 9.37 -14.71 -24.38
N PHE A 880 10.16 -13.66 -24.08
CA PHE A 880 11.33 -13.20 -24.84
C PHE A 880 12.62 -13.79 -24.28
#